data_AF-A0A0K1JVH4-F1
#
_entry.id   AF-A0A0K1JVH4-F1
#
_cell.length_a   1.000
_cell.length_b   1.000
_cell.length_c   1.000
_cell.angle_alpha   90.00
_cell.angle_beta   90.00
_cell.angle_gamma   90.00
#
_symmetry.space_group_name_H-M   'P 1'
#
loop_
_entity.id
_entity.type
_entity.pdbx_description
1 polymer ?
#
loop_
_entity_poly.entity_id
_entity_poly.type
_entity_poly.pdbx_seq_one_letter_code
_entity_poly.pdbx_strand_id
1 'polypeptide(L)'
;MIKSTLGAGATQYTQAANATQPQVVQGQANLPAQPHTSASSQPPLTTPFNGKLSALQEQLIEYVAASNTDRVKLEHPPAELVDKDTTILDMTKWSSKTFNEGLAQLGHLSVLGLTLDDKRLKNNSDTPRPVMLSLQMQPDRDMNAESVARKAVETILDNTQDKYGGKPGSRTDAEIERARSKLQAPGNRLDAHLLGEMMTSIREAVLVENPVKDKDKESRAPRHALRTPMECMTHLGYELSAHTSQQNTDQTNLLDTLRKETMERVMRHDLGFDDTRSWLDNVKTRCENAGLLKLGDIAKDLHASIPEQANVTGYHTRLHDNIYGRALESKLIGELVSNPPQAVKTAMHQMAKNLSEEINRLPPYYQEQTAQNVQSMLNSDPRSWSTPLLQNFSAAANGQEALAALQHLLNEPMGDGLDCIAIPFLTVKVSLKAVFQDQNNQWQPLMPWMQSANKNYGDVVHPATARIVPGLEHPMMPPPPPNPNRQAAKAGITTHHQPSIEIAGNPAMHPADVNRPNLAEPSVALKQALENGLPYVSGVSGSTNIAMHMVDDMQRKQTSIDTKDALLGIMMFLTYDGGHSMHEALWVAHQLGCETNRLPMTVPPRRDPAAFEAKRLEFLDKLQSPAGADVSANISEEKKQRAKYLAGGLATVPLNAANGWLSALAKELAENNFVADRAGFEKLLSDNVPQGHSASDVPQKVEKLIEEVAVELTKKKERDDFIADYKGFLESFPQVAGETPLPTVAQTAWDETLSYFAKHSHFSPENPPKNP
;
A
#
# COMPACT_ATOMS: atom_id res chain seq x y z
N MET A 1 -8.45 12.26 69.15
CA MET A 1 -8.15 13.71 69.04
C MET A 1 -8.49 14.15 67.62
N ILE A 2 -9.49 15.04 67.50
CA ILE A 2 -9.79 16.07 66.47
C ILE A 2 -9.77 15.60 64.98
N LYS A 3 -10.93 15.37 64.31
CA LYS A 3 -11.86 16.30 63.57
C LYS A 3 -11.15 17.08 62.43
N SER A 4 -11.66 17.34 61.21
CA SER A 4 -12.99 17.49 60.59
C SER A 4 -12.80 17.65 59.06
N THR A 5 -13.56 17.06 58.13
CA THR A 5 -14.91 17.43 57.58
C THR A 5 -14.92 18.41 56.39
N LEU A 6 -15.37 17.88 55.23
CA LEU A 6 -16.23 18.41 54.13
C LEU A 6 -15.97 19.75 53.41
N GLY A 7 -16.28 19.74 52.10
CA GLY A 7 -16.78 20.92 51.38
C GLY A 7 -16.86 20.78 49.85
N ALA A 8 -18.05 20.46 49.33
CA ALA A 8 -18.40 20.54 47.91
C ALA A 8 -18.67 22.01 47.47
N GLY A 9 -18.53 22.31 46.18
CA GLY A 9 -18.99 23.58 45.59
C GLY A 9 -18.79 23.66 44.08
N ALA A 10 -19.89 23.64 43.33
CA ALA A 10 -19.96 23.92 41.90
C ALA A 10 -20.18 25.42 41.66
N THR A 11 -19.57 25.99 40.61
CA THR A 11 -20.09 27.21 39.97
C THR A 11 -19.66 27.33 38.50
N GLN A 12 -20.63 27.76 37.70
CA GLN A 12 -20.62 28.13 36.29
C GLN A 12 -19.65 29.28 35.97
N TYR A 13 -19.15 29.34 34.72
CA TYR A 13 -18.78 30.62 34.09
C TYR A 13 -19.15 30.67 32.61
N THR A 14 -19.80 31.78 32.26
CA THR A 14 -20.33 32.20 30.97
C THR A 14 -19.34 33.05 30.18
N GLN A 15 -19.63 33.17 28.88
CA GLN A 15 -19.00 33.92 27.79
C GLN A 15 -18.52 35.36 28.09
N ALA A 16 -17.48 35.79 27.36
CA ALA A 16 -17.46 37.07 26.63
C ALA A 16 -16.34 37.09 25.57
N ALA A 17 -16.72 37.43 24.34
CA ALA A 17 -15.85 37.66 23.19
C ALA A 17 -15.48 39.15 23.08
N ASN A 18 -14.31 39.46 22.53
CA ASN A 18 -14.05 40.74 21.88
C ASN A 18 -13.06 40.57 20.73
N ALA A 19 -13.48 41.02 19.55
CA ALA A 19 -12.73 41.02 18.31
C ALA A 19 -12.14 42.41 18.03
N THR A 20 -11.00 42.46 17.36
CA THR A 20 -10.45 43.70 16.78
C THR A 20 -9.92 43.39 15.38
N GLN A 21 -10.45 44.10 14.37
CA GLN A 21 -10.02 44.07 12.97
C GLN A 21 -8.87 45.06 12.73
N PRO A 22 -8.06 44.87 11.66
CA PRO A 22 -7.34 45.96 11.02
C PRO A 22 -7.84 46.25 9.59
N GLN A 23 -7.88 47.54 9.27
CA GLN A 23 -8.20 48.15 7.97
C GLN A 23 -7.05 47.99 6.95
N VAL A 24 -7.39 47.85 5.67
CA VAL A 24 -6.47 47.96 4.53
C VAL A 24 -6.88 49.16 3.65
N VAL A 25 -5.88 49.96 3.29
CA VAL A 25 -5.96 51.20 2.52
C VAL A 25 -5.99 50.92 1.01
N GLN A 26 -6.90 51.59 0.30
CA GLN A 26 -6.99 51.62 -1.17
C GLN A 26 -6.17 52.79 -1.76
N GLY A 27 -5.56 52.56 -2.92
CA GLY A 27 -5.01 53.60 -3.79
C GLY A 27 -5.22 53.24 -5.26
N GLN A 28 -6.06 54.02 -5.94
CA GLN A 28 -6.31 53.99 -7.40
C GLN A 28 -5.42 55.00 -8.13
N ALA A 29 -5.06 54.71 -9.38
CA ALA A 29 -4.72 55.72 -10.38
C ALA A 29 -5.17 55.25 -11.79
N ASN A 30 -5.79 56.17 -12.53
CA ASN A 30 -6.48 56.01 -13.82
C ASN A 30 -5.64 56.49 -15.03
N LEU A 31 -6.17 56.16 -16.23
CA LEU A 31 -6.12 56.85 -17.55
C LEU A 31 -5.10 56.34 -18.60
N PRO A 32 -5.30 56.58 -19.92
CA PRO A 32 -6.50 56.32 -20.74
C PRO A 32 -6.18 55.67 -22.12
N ALA A 33 -7.23 55.43 -22.91
CA ALA A 33 -7.30 54.64 -24.15
C ALA A 33 -6.99 55.37 -25.48
N GLN A 34 -6.99 54.58 -26.59
CA GLN A 34 -7.47 54.82 -27.99
C GLN A 34 -6.41 54.53 -29.08
N PRO A 35 -6.79 54.36 -30.37
CA PRO A 35 -7.65 53.31 -30.98
C PRO A 35 -6.95 52.71 -32.23
N HIS A 36 -7.58 51.81 -33.00
CA HIS A 36 -7.58 51.84 -34.48
C HIS A 36 -8.45 50.73 -35.11
N THR A 37 -9.14 51.15 -36.17
CA THR A 37 -10.09 50.53 -37.10
C THR A 37 -9.48 49.42 -37.97
N SER A 38 -10.20 48.42 -38.47
CA SER A 38 -11.04 48.53 -39.68
C SER A 38 -11.60 47.15 -40.09
N ALA A 39 -12.71 47.18 -40.84
CA ALA A 39 -13.56 46.07 -41.26
C ALA A 39 -13.08 45.35 -42.53
N SER A 40 -13.53 44.10 -42.73
CA SER A 40 -13.68 43.44 -44.04
C SER A 40 -14.64 42.24 -43.93
N SER A 41 -15.32 41.93 -45.04
CA SER A 41 -16.66 41.35 -45.13
C SER A 41 -16.75 39.99 -45.85
N GLN A 42 -17.60 39.08 -45.32
CA GLN A 42 -18.39 37.97 -45.96
C GLN A 42 -17.66 36.79 -46.65
N PRO A 43 -18.29 35.61 -46.92
CA PRO A 43 -19.71 35.17 -46.78
C PRO A 43 -19.90 33.80 -46.03
N PRO A 44 -21.14 33.27 -45.88
CA PRO A 44 -21.41 32.05 -45.09
C PRO A 44 -21.35 30.78 -45.94
N LEU A 45 -20.91 29.67 -45.33
CA LEU A 45 -21.08 28.32 -45.89
C LEU A 45 -21.58 27.38 -44.80
N THR A 46 -22.85 26.99 -44.95
CA THR A 46 -23.55 25.96 -44.19
C THR A 46 -23.37 24.61 -44.88
N THR A 47 -22.92 23.59 -44.15
CA THR A 47 -23.30 22.17 -44.39
C THR A 47 -23.24 21.39 -43.06
N PRO A 48 -24.13 20.40 -42.85
CA PRO A 48 -24.22 19.64 -41.61
C PRO A 48 -23.16 18.52 -41.53
N PHE A 49 -22.53 18.37 -40.37
CA PHE A 49 -21.56 17.32 -40.05
C PHE A 49 -22.28 16.00 -39.73
N ASN A 50 -22.00 14.93 -40.48
CA ASN A 50 -22.35 13.55 -40.12
C ASN A 50 -21.13 12.88 -39.49
N GLY A 51 -21.30 12.35 -38.28
CA GLY A 51 -20.23 11.85 -37.42
C GLY A 51 -19.48 10.63 -37.98
N LYS A 52 -18.22 10.86 -38.37
CA LYS A 52 -17.09 9.94 -38.18
C LYS A 52 -16.06 10.67 -37.32
N LEU A 53 -15.30 9.92 -36.51
CA LEU A 53 -14.15 10.46 -35.77
C LEU A 53 -13.28 11.27 -36.75
N SER A 54 -12.83 12.45 -36.33
CA SER A 54 -11.93 13.22 -37.18
C SER A 54 -10.59 12.49 -37.26
N ALA A 55 -9.91 12.56 -38.41
CA ALA A 55 -8.55 12.01 -38.57
C ALA A 55 -7.58 12.51 -37.49
N LEU A 56 -7.87 13.66 -36.87
CA LEU A 56 -7.14 14.24 -35.75
C LEU A 56 -7.35 13.51 -34.42
N GLN A 57 -8.55 12.96 -34.16
CA GLN A 57 -8.82 12.14 -32.95
C GLN A 57 -8.11 10.78 -33.04
N GLU A 58 -8.01 10.22 -34.24
CA GLU A 58 -7.22 9.01 -34.50
C GLU A 58 -5.72 9.29 -34.30
N GLN A 59 -5.21 10.43 -34.78
CA GLN A 59 -3.82 10.85 -34.54
C GLN A 59 -3.50 11.13 -33.07
N LEU A 60 -4.45 11.64 -32.28
CA LEU A 60 -4.26 11.81 -30.83
C LEU A 60 -4.17 10.45 -30.12
N ILE A 61 -5.02 9.48 -30.52
CA ILE A 61 -4.96 8.10 -30.02
C ILE A 61 -3.62 7.45 -30.40
N GLU A 62 -3.15 7.66 -31.63
CA GLU A 62 -1.85 7.14 -32.09
C GLU A 62 -0.66 7.83 -31.43
N TYR A 63 -0.67 9.16 -31.24
CA TYR A 63 0.42 9.91 -30.60
C TYR A 63 0.55 9.57 -29.11
N VAL A 64 -0.58 9.39 -28.41
CA VAL A 64 -0.62 8.87 -27.04
C VAL A 64 -0.15 7.41 -26.99
N ALA A 65 -0.50 6.59 -27.98
CA ALA A 65 -0.01 5.22 -28.07
C ALA A 65 1.49 5.12 -28.44
N ALA A 66 2.05 6.12 -29.13
CA ALA A 66 3.43 6.13 -29.62
C ALA A 66 4.45 6.78 -28.66
N SER A 67 4.00 7.53 -27.65
CA SER A 67 4.87 8.08 -26.59
C SER A 67 5.11 7.00 -25.51
N ASN A 68 6.32 6.43 -25.52
CA ASN A 68 6.78 5.25 -24.76
C ASN A 68 6.19 5.04 -23.35
N THR A 69 5.24 4.11 -23.23
CA THR A 69 5.20 2.87 -22.40
C THR A 69 3.74 2.43 -22.30
N ASP A 70 3.49 1.13 -22.19
CA ASP A 70 2.18 0.43 -22.27
C ASP A 70 1.09 0.84 -21.24
N ARG A 71 0.94 2.12 -20.85
CA ARG A 71 0.12 2.54 -19.71
C ARG A 71 -1.12 3.37 -19.99
N VAL A 72 -1.35 3.93 -21.17
CA VAL A 72 -2.62 4.65 -21.41
C VAL A 72 -3.12 4.45 -22.84
N LYS A 73 -3.92 3.40 -23.07
CA LYS A 73 -4.93 3.47 -24.14
C LYS A 73 -6.03 4.42 -23.65
N LEU A 74 -5.96 5.69 -24.06
CA LEU A 74 -7.06 6.63 -23.87
C LEU A 74 -8.23 6.14 -24.76
N GLU A 75 -9.22 5.48 -24.17
CA GLU A 75 -10.50 5.18 -24.82
C GLU A 75 -11.24 6.50 -25.07
N HIS A 76 -10.89 7.17 -26.17
CA HIS A 76 -11.41 8.46 -26.62
C HIS A 76 -11.19 9.63 -25.63
N PRO A 77 -10.97 10.86 -26.11
CA PRO A 77 -11.00 12.03 -25.23
C PRO A 77 -12.38 12.12 -24.56
N PRO A 78 -12.47 12.41 -23.25
CA PRO A 78 -13.74 12.43 -22.55
C PRO A 78 -14.65 13.49 -23.16
N ALA A 79 -15.74 13.05 -23.77
CA ALA A 79 -16.88 13.89 -24.06
C ALA A 79 -17.85 13.75 -22.89
N GLU A 80 -18.06 14.83 -22.15
CA GLU A 80 -19.03 14.87 -21.05
C GLU A 80 -20.10 15.91 -21.34
N LEU A 81 -21.34 15.49 -21.15
CA LEU A 81 -22.50 16.34 -21.34
C LEU A 81 -22.73 17.14 -20.05
N VAL A 82 -22.74 18.46 -20.17
CA VAL A 82 -23.05 19.37 -19.09
C VAL A 82 -24.46 19.90 -19.28
N ASP A 83 -25.31 19.65 -18.30
CA ASP A 83 -26.65 20.19 -18.19
C ASP A 83 -26.82 21.00 -16.89
N LYS A 84 -28.06 21.41 -16.62
CA LYS A 84 -28.42 22.23 -15.44
C LYS A 84 -28.30 21.49 -14.10
N ASP A 85 -28.14 20.17 -14.09
CA ASP A 85 -28.07 19.36 -12.87
C ASP A 85 -26.66 18.75 -12.68
N THR A 86 -25.78 18.93 -13.66
CA THR A 86 -24.40 18.41 -13.67
C THR A 86 -23.54 19.13 -12.63
N THR A 87 -22.90 18.38 -11.75
CA THR A 87 -22.00 18.89 -10.71
C THR A 87 -20.58 18.37 -10.87
N ILE A 88 -19.65 18.90 -10.07
CA ILE A 88 -18.25 18.49 -10.04
C ILE A 88 -18.06 16.97 -9.80
N LEU A 89 -18.98 16.34 -9.08
CA LEU A 89 -18.90 14.91 -8.76
C LEU A 89 -19.28 14.02 -9.95
N ASP A 90 -20.00 14.56 -10.93
CA ASP A 90 -20.40 13.86 -12.16
C ASP A 90 -19.24 13.87 -13.18
N MET A 91 -18.31 14.82 -13.04
CA MET A 91 -17.14 15.02 -13.91
C MET A 91 -15.99 14.04 -13.60
N THR A 92 -16.31 12.76 -13.45
CA THR A 92 -15.39 11.74 -12.92
C THR A 92 -14.18 11.46 -13.82
N LYS A 93 -14.33 11.59 -15.15
CA LYS A 93 -13.21 11.37 -16.09
C LYS A 93 -12.23 12.53 -16.05
N TRP A 94 -12.74 13.77 -16.04
CA TRP A 94 -11.94 15.00 -15.99
C TRP A 94 -11.27 15.25 -14.64
N SER A 95 -11.84 14.72 -13.56
CA SER A 95 -11.22 14.76 -12.23
C SER A 95 -10.39 13.51 -11.91
N SER A 96 -10.20 12.60 -12.88
CA SER A 96 -9.38 11.41 -12.68
C SER A 96 -7.90 11.76 -12.77
N LYS A 97 -7.14 11.28 -11.79
CA LYS A 97 -5.69 11.52 -11.70
C LYS A 97 -4.94 11.03 -12.96
N THR A 98 -5.29 9.83 -13.45
CA THR A 98 -4.69 9.24 -14.67
C THR A 98 -4.91 10.12 -15.90
N PHE A 99 -6.09 10.73 -16.03
CA PHE A 99 -6.37 11.64 -17.11
C PHE A 99 -5.57 12.94 -16.97
N ASN A 100 -5.50 13.53 -15.77
CA ASN A 100 -4.76 14.76 -15.52
C ASN A 100 -3.24 14.61 -15.69
N GLU A 101 -2.68 13.46 -15.32
CA GLU A 101 -1.27 13.14 -15.53
C GLU A 101 -0.96 12.95 -17.03
N GLY A 102 -1.83 12.28 -17.78
CA GLY A 102 -1.72 12.18 -19.23
C GLY A 102 -1.82 13.55 -19.92
N LEU A 103 -2.72 14.42 -19.44
CA LEU A 103 -2.90 15.77 -19.99
C LEU A 103 -1.73 16.71 -19.70
N ALA A 104 -1.08 16.58 -18.54
CA ALA A 104 0.11 17.37 -18.23
C ALA A 104 1.24 17.14 -19.24
N GLN A 105 1.29 15.96 -19.87
CA GLN A 105 2.26 15.62 -20.92
C GLN A 105 1.83 16.08 -22.31
N LEU A 106 0.53 16.29 -22.55
CA LEU A 106 -0.03 16.61 -23.87
C LEU A 106 -0.13 18.10 -24.17
N GLY A 107 0.26 18.98 -23.23
CA GLY A 107 0.24 20.44 -23.42
C GLY A 107 -1.17 21.02 -23.64
N HIS A 108 -1.23 22.28 -24.07
CA HIS A 108 -2.40 23.19 -24.14
C HIS A 108 -3.57 22.76 -25.05
N LEU A 109 -4.09 21.53 -24.90
CA LEU A 109 -5.33 21.09 -25.56
C LEU A 109 -6.48 21.98 -25.08
N SER A 110 -7.08 22.72 -26.01
CA SER A 110 -8.21 23.60 -25.69
C SER A 110 -9.45 22.76 -25.40
N VAL A 111 -10.16 23.09 -24.34
CA VAL A 111 -11.48 22.52 -24.07
C VAL A 111 -12.50 23.38 -24.79
N LEU A 112 -13.28 22.75 -25.67
CA LEU A 112 -14.30 23.39 -26.47
C LEU A 112 -15.68 22.83 -26.15
N GLY A 113 -16.66 23.72 -26.10
CA GLY A 113 -18.04 23.41 -25.80
C GLY A 113 -18.83 23.34 -27.09
N LEU A 114 -19.46 22.20 -27.35
CA LEU A 114 -20.36 21.99 -28.47
C LEU A 114 -21.79 21.97 -27.95
N THR A 115 -22.59 22.97 -28.34
CA THR A 115 -24.03 22.95 -28.06
C THR A 115 -24.67 21.87 -28.92
N LEU A 116 -25.27 20.85 -28.31
CA LEU A 116 -25.93 19.79 -29.07
C LEU A 116 -27.31 20.27 -29.51
N ASP A 117 -27.51 20.37 -30.83
CA ASP A 117 -28.83 20.58 -31.45
C ASP A 117 -29.59 19.24 -31.50
N ASP A 118 -30.08 18.75 -30.35
CA ASP A 118 -31.00 17.61 -30.37
C ASP A 118 -32.38 18.09 -30.84
N LYS A 119 -32.74 17.71 -32.07
CA LYS A 119 -34.04 18.02 -32.69
C LYS A 119 -35.23 17.51 -31.87
N ARG A 120 -35.04 16.59 -30.92
CA ARG A 120 -36.08 16.06 -30.03
C ARG A 120 -36.42 16.99 -28.85
N LEU A 121 -35.56 17.95 -28.51
CA LEU A 121 -35.76 18.89 -27.39
C LEU A 121 -36.42 20.22 -27.81
N LYS A 122 -36.91 20.33 -29.06
CA LYS A 122 -37.34 21.61 -29.68
C LYS A 122 -38.58 22.30 -29.09
N ASN A 123 -39.23 21.76 -28.06
CA ASN A 123 -40.52 22.28 -27.59
C ASN A 123 -40.51 22.96 -26.20
N ASN A 124 -39.37 23.14 -25.54
CA ASN A 124 -39.26 23.99 -24.35
C ASN A 124 -38.14 25.03 -24.55
N SER A 125 -38.52 26.29 -24.80
CA SER A 125 -37.59 27.38 -25.12
C SER A 125 -36.73 27.85 -23.94
N ASP A 126 -37.05 27.43 -22.72
CA ASP A 126 -36.51 28.05 -21.49
C ASP A 126 -35.47 27.19 -20.76
N THR A 127 -35.25 25.94 -21.19
CA THR A 127 -34.20 25.10 -20.60
C THR A 127 -32.86 25.34 -21.30
N PRO A 128 -31.77 25.66 -20.56
CA PRO A 128 -30.42 25.76 -21.11
C PRO A 128 -30.07 24.49 -21.88
N ARG A 129 -29.54 24.65 -23.10
CA ARG A 129 -29.18 23.51 -23.93
C ARG A 129 -27.96 22.80 -23.33
N PRO A 130 -27.94 21.46 -23.31
CA PRO A 130 -26.77 20.71 -22.89
C PRO A 130 -25.55 21.06 -23.73
N VAL A 131 -24.40 21.21 -23.07
CA VAL A 131 -23.12 21.50 -23.71
C VAL A 131 -22.23 20.28 -23.57
N MET A 132 -21.74 19.74 -24.68
CA MET A 132 -20.74 18.69 -24.66
C MET A 132 -19.36 19.32 -24.57
N LEU A 133 -18.61 19.05 -23.50
CA LEU A 133 -17.21 19.43 -23.39
C LEU A 133 -16.36 18.42 -24.16
N SER A 134 -15.46 18.92 -25.02
CA SER A 134 -14.60 18.10 -25.87
C SER A 134 -13.19 18.67 -25.94
N LEU A 135 -12.20 17.80 -26.17
CA LEU A 135 -10.80 18.20 -26.39
C LEU A 135 -10.52 18.38 -27.88
N GLN A 136 -9.84 19.47 -28.23
CA GLN A 136 -9.28 19.66 -29.57
C GLN A 136 -7.83 20.15 -29.52
N MET A 137 -6.98 19.53 -30.35
CA MET A 137 -5.67 20.06 -30.68
C MET A 137 -5.85 21.29 -31.57
N GLN A 138 -5.64 22.48 -30.98
CA GLN A 138 -5.67 23.80 -31.61
C GLN A 138 -6.45 23.92 -32.94
N PRO A 139 -7.71 24.38 -32.93
CA PRO A 139 -8.23 25.11 -34.06
C PRO A 139 -7.83 26.59 -33.90
N ASP A 140 -7.56 27.26 -35.01
CA ASP A 140 -7.51 28.72 -35.03
C ASP A 140 -8.73 29.30 -34.32
N ARG A 141 -8.50 29.96 -33.17
CA ARG A 141 -9.43 30.81 -32.40
C ARG A 141 -10.93 30.58 -32.61
N ASP A 142 -11.46 29.39 -32.28
CA ASP A 142 -12.90 29.27 -32.05
C ASP A 142 -13.24 29.85 -30.66
N MET A 143 -13.12 31.17 -30.54
CA MET A 143 -13.41 31.92 -29.32
C MET A 143 -14.85 31.68 -28.85
N ASN A 144 -15.75 31.33 -29.78
CA ASN A 144 -17.14 31.01 -29.46
C ASN A 144 -17.23 29.65 -28.78
N ALA A 145 -16.60 28.60 -29.32
CA ALA A 145 -16.62 27.28 -28.69
C ALA A 145 -15.89 27.25 -27.34
N GLU A 146 -14.80 28.00 -27.18
CA GLU A 146 -14.13 28.16 -25.87
C GLU A 146 -15.01 28.94 -24.88
N SER A 147 -15.71 29.99 -25.33
CA SER A 147 -16.69 30.72 -24.51
C SER A 147 -17.85 29.82 -24.05
N VAL A 148 -18.36 28.97 -24.95
CA VAL A 148 -19.39 27.97 -24.63
C VAL A 148 -18.87 26.95 -23.61
N ALA A 149 -17.61 26.50 -23.72
CA ALA A 149 -16.99 25.63 -22.74
C ALA A 149 -16.90 26.30 -21.36
N ARG A 150 -16.42 27.55 -21.30
CA ARG A 150 -16.34 28.32 -20.05
C ARG A 150 -17.70 28.46 -19.39
N LYS A 151 -18.74 28.78 -20.16
CA LYS A 151 -20.10 28.88 -19.64
C LYS A 151 -20.59 27.55 -19.07
N ALA A 152 -20.28 26.43 -19.72
CA ALA A 152 -20.59 25.10 -19.18
C ALA A 152 -19.83 24.81 -17.88
N VAL A 153 -18.55 25.18 -17.80
CA VAL A 153 -17.78 25.04 -16.54
C VAL A 153 -18.37 25.93 -15.45
N GLU A 154 -18.73 27.18 -15.74
CA GLU A 154 -19.44 28.04 -14.79
C GLU A 154 -20.74 27.40 -14.31
N THR A 155 -21.54 26.81 -15.20
CA THR A 155 -22.74 26.06 -14.81
C THR A 155 -22.42 24.91 -13.84
N ILE A 156 -21.35 24.14 -14.09
CA ILE A 156 -20.90 23.08 -13.16
C ILE A 156 -20.55 23.69 -11.79
N LEU A 157 -19.83 24.81 -11.78
CA LEU A 157 -19.45 25.51 -10.54
C LEU A 157 -20.67 26.01 -9.77
N ASP A 158 -21.62 26.63 -10.45
CA ASP A 158 -22.87 27.13 -9.89
C ASP A 158 -23.69 25.97 -9.30
N ASN A 159 -23.91 24.89 -10.06
CA ASN A 159 -24.63 23.71 -9.59
C ASN A 159 -23.93 23.03 -8.40
N THR A 160 -22.60 22.99 -8.42
CA THR A 160 -21.79 22.45 -7.32
C THR A 160 -21.92 23.31 -6.08
N GLN A 161 -21.89 24.63 -6.24
CA GLN A 161 -22.10 25.56 -5.14
C GLN A 161 -23.52 25.44 -4.60
N ASP A 162 -24.55 25.42 -5.44
CA ASP A 162 -25.93 25.30 -4.97
C ASP A 162 -26.19 23.98 -4.22
N LYS A 163 -25.59 22.89 -4.68
CA LYS A 163 -25.80 21.55 -4.09
C LYS A 163 -24.92 21.28 -2.87
N TYR A 164 -23.69 21.79 -2.84
CA TYR A 164 -22.67 21.44 -1.83
C TYR A 164 -22.07 22.65 -1.10
N GLY A 165 -22.17 23.85 -1.67
CA GLY A 165 -21.77 25.13 -1.08
C GLY A 165 -22.92 25.75 -0.27
N GLY A 166 -22.87 25.61 1.05
CA GLY A 166 -23.91 26.15 1.94
C GLY A 166 -23.37 26.86 3.18
N LYS A 167 -22.05 27.03 3.26
CA LYS A 167 -21.38 27.62 4.41
C LYS A 167 -20.41 28.68 3.92
N PRO A 168 -20.77 29.98 3.96
CA PRO A 168 -19.86 31.05 3.60
C PRO A 168 -18.50 30.87 4.28
N GLY A 169 -17.42 30.86 3.48
CA GLY A 169 -16.05 30.61 3.97
C GLY A 169 -15.64 29.14 4.01
N SER A 170 -16.46 28.23 3.48
CA SER A 170 -16.10 26.83 3.28
C SER A 170 -14.94 26.68 2.27
N ARG A 171 -14.14 25.63 2.41
CA ARG A 171 -13.09 25.23 1.46
C ARG A 171 -13.67 25.01 0.07
N THR A 172 -14.86 24.42 -0.06
CA THR A 172 -15.58 24.27 -1.34
C THR A 172 -15.85 25.62 -1.96
N ASP A 173 -16.42 26.58 -1.22
CA ASP A 173 -16.65 27.93 -1.75
C ASP A 173 -15.33 28.61 -2.14
N ALA A 174 -14.28 28.49 -1.31
CA ALA A 174 -12.98 29.07 -1.59
C ALA A 174 -12.32 28.50 -2.87
N GLU A 175 -12.43 27.19 -3.11
CA GLU A 175 -11.93 26.55 -4.33
C GLU A 175 -12.80 26.88 -5.55
N ILE A 176 -14.13 26.99 -5.40
CA ILE A 176 -15.04 27.43 -6.46
C ILE A 176 -14.73 28.87 -6.87
N GLU A 177 -14.56 29.79 -5.92
CA GLU A 177 -14.19 31.18 -6.21
C GLU A 177 -12.80 31.30 -6.84
N ARG A 178 -11.85 30.46 -6.41
CA ARG A 178 -10.53 30.37 -7.06
C ARG A 178 -10.66 29.90 -8.51
N ALA A 179 -11.51 28.90 -8.79
CA ALA A 179 -11.77 28.42 -10.14
C ALA A 179 -12.45 29.50 -11.01
N ARG A 180 -13.48 30.20 -10.49
CA ARG A 180 -14.11 31.34 -11.17
C ARG A 180 -13.10 32.43 -11.51
N SER A 181 -12.24 32.79 -10.56
CA SER A 181 -11.17 33.77 -10.76
C SER A 181 -10.18 33.33 -11.85
N LYS A 182 -9.78 32.05 -11.86
CA LYS A 182 -8.93 31.47 -12.92
C LYS A 182 -9.63 31.50 -14.28
N LEU A 183 -10.93 31.22 -14.35
CA LEU A 183 -11.73 31.26 -15.60
C LEU A 183 -11.95 32.67 -16.15
N GLN A 184 -12.00 33.69 -15.30
CA GLN A 184 -12.24 35.08 -15.72
C GLN A 184 -10.95 35.83 -16.06
N ALA A 185 -9.78 35.31 -15.69
CA ALA A 185 -8.50 35.94 -15.98
C ALA A 185 -8.24 36.04 -17.50
N PRO A 186 -8.04 37.26 -18.07
CA PRO A 186 -7.94 37.47 -19.52
C PRO A 186 -6.82 36.73 -20.27
N GLY A 187 -5.86 36.14 -19.54
CA GLY A 187 -4.75 35.35 -20.10
C GLY A 187 -4.88 33.84 -19.92
N ASN A 188 -5.85 33.36 -19.14
CA ASN A 188 -6.00 31.93 -18.85
C ASN A 188 -6.92 31.31 -19.89
N ARG A 189 -6.37 30.58 -20.85
CA ARG A 189 -7.16 29.73 -21.77
C ARG A 189 -7.76 28.55 -21.02
N LEU A 190 -8.97 28.14 -21.40
CA LEU A 190 -9.56 26.92 -20.84
C LEU A 190 -8.95 25.71 -21.56
N ASP A 191 -7.80 25.26 -21.07
CA ASP A 191 -7.17 24.04 -21.52
C ASP A 191 -7.50 22.86 -20.58
N ALA A 192 -7.18 21.67 -21.06
CA ALA A 192 -7.50 20.41 -20.38
C ALA A 192 -6.84 20.32 -19.00
N HIS A 193 -5.63 20.86 -18.87
CA HIS A 193 -4.89 20.90 -17.62
C HIS A 193 -5.58 21.81 -16.61
N LEU A 194 -5.90 23.06 -16.99
CA LEU A 194 -6.62 23.99 -16.13
C LEU A 194 -7.98 23.42 -15.69
N LEU A 195 -8.72 22.80 -16.61
CA LEU A 195 -9.99 22.16 -16.29
C LEU A 195 -9.82 21.00 -15.32
N GLY A 196 -8.86 20.10 -15.57
CA GLY A 196 -8.55 18.98 -14.69
C GLY A 196 -8.14 19.39 -13.28
N GLU A 197 -7.30 20.43 -13.16
CA GLU A 197 -6.91 21.02 -11.87
C GLU A 197 -8.11 21.56 -11.09
N MET A 198 -8.95 22.38 -11.74
CA MET A 198 -10.15 22.96 -11.12
C MET A 198 -11.10 21.84 -10.67
N MET A 199 -11.36 20.88 -11.56
CA MET A 199 -12.29 19.79 -11.30
C MET A 199 -11.81 18.93 -10.14
N THR A 200 -10.51 18.64 -10.07
CA THR A 200 -9.91 17.89 -8.96
C THR A 200 -9.99 18.68 -7.66
N SER A 201 -9.49 19.92 -7.61
CA SER A 201 -9.44 20.71 -6.38
C SER A 201 -10.83 20.91 -5.75
N ILE A 202 -11.83 21.25 -6.57
CA ILE A 202 -13.20 21.45 -6.10
C ILE A 202 -13.84 20.14 -5.67
N ARG A 203 -13.69 19.05 -6.45
CA ARG A 203 -14.19 17.73 -6.07
C ARG A 203 -13.62 17.31 -4.71
N GLU A 204 -12.33 17.49 -4.51
CA GLU A 204 -11.64 17.22 -3.27
C GLU A 204 -12.21 18.04 -2.10
N ALA A 205 -12.38 19.36 -2.29
CA ALA A 205 -12.98 20.22 -1.28
C ALA A 205 -14.43 19.80 -0.92
N VAL A 206 -15.25 19.52 -1.94
CA VAL A 206 -16.63 19.02 -1.76
C VAL A 206 -16.64 17.73 -0.93
N LEU A 207 -15.74 16.78 -1.23
CA LEU A 207 -15.67 15.51 -0.52
C LEU A 207 -15.22 15.67 0.95
N VAL A 208 -14.44 16.70 1.28
CA VAL A 208 -13.99 16.99 2.66
C VAL A 208 -15.11 17.59 3.50
N GLU A 209 -15.83 18.57 2.96
CA GLU A 209 -16.80 19.36 3.73
C GLU A 209 -18.20 18.79 3.72
N ASN A 210 -18.50 18.09 2.63
CA ASN A 210 -19.65 17.24 2.49
C ASN A 210 -19.14 15.80 2.35
N PRO A 211 -18.54 15.23 3.42
CA PRO A 211 -18.26 13.80 3.45
C PRO A 211 -19.62 13.15 3.33
N VAL A 212 -19.97 12.78 2.09
CA VAL A 212 -21.36 12.57 1.66
C VAL A 212 -22.11 11.82 2.76
N LYS A 213 -23.08 12.51 3.35
CA LYS A 213 -23.89 12.02 4.48
C LYS A 213 -24.78 10.84 4.09
N ASP A 214 -24.72 10.39 2.83
CA ASP A 214 -25.36 9.15 2.43
C ASP A 214 -24.70 7.99 3.14
N LYS A 215 -25.51 7.38 4.02
CA LYS A 215 -25.41 5.97 4.44
C LYS A 215 -25.47 4.98 3.25
N ASP A 216 -25.40 5.47 2.01
CA ASP A 216 -25.47 4.73 0.74
C ASP A 216 -24.15 4.67 -0.01
N LYS A 217 -23.05 5.03 0.66
CA LYS A 217 -21.70 5.12 0.06
C LYS A 217 -20.89 3.83 -0.03
N GLU A 218 -21.38 2.70 0.44
CA GLU A 218 -20.83 1.43 -0.02
C GLU A 218 -21.37 1.18 -1.42
N SER A 219 -20.49 1.01 -2.40
CA SER A 219 -20.93 0.59 -3.74
C SER A 219 -21.71 -0.71 -3.61
N ARG A 220 -23.04 -0.61 -3.71
CA ARG A 220 -24.01 -1.74 -3.71
C ARG A 220 -24.25 -2.29 -5.12
N ALA A 221 -23.48 -1.82 -6.10
CA ALA A 221 -23.59 -2.30 -7.47
C ALA A 221 -23.32 -3.81 -7.51
N PRO A 222 -24.13 -4.60 -8.24
CA PRO A 222 -23.86 -6.01 -8.45
C PRO A 222 -22.44 -6.19 -8.98
N ARG A 223 -21.59 -6.91 -8.22
CA ARG A 223 -20.24 -7.20 -8.67
C ARG A 223 -20.30 -8.47 -9.51
N HIS A 224 -20.35 -8.30 -10.83
CA HIS A 224 -20.27 -9.42 -11.79
C HIS A 224 -18.90 -10.12 -11.78
N ALA A 225 -17.90 -9.53 -11.14
CA ALA A 225 -16.59 -10.13 -11.02
C ALA A 225 -16.60 -11.30 -10.01
N LEU A 226 -15.86 -12.35 -10.34
CA LEU A 226 -15.58 -13.49 -9.45
C LEU A 226 -14.92 -13.04 -8.14
N ARG A 227 -15.05 -13.88 -7.11
CA ARG A 227 -14.71 -13.61 -5.71
C ARG A 227 -13.34 -14.17 -5.37
N THR A 228 -12.63 -13.50 -4.45
CA THR A 228 -11.34 -13.99 -3.97
C THR A 228 -11.51 -15.18 -3.01
N PRO A 229 -10.50 -16.05 -2.86
CA PRO A 229 -10.53 -17.13 -1.87
C PRO A 229 -10.90 -16.64 -0.46
N MET A 230 -10.29 -15.54 -0.01
CA MET A 230 -10.60 -14.95 1.29
C MET A 230 -12.07 -14.49 1.39
N GLU A 231 -12.63 -13.85 0.36
CA GLU A 231 -14.05 -13.48 0.34
C GLU A 231 -14.98 -14.70 0.42
N CYS A 232 -14.64 -15.81 -0.23
CA CYS A 232 -15.41 -17.04 -0.18
C CYS A 232 -15.34 -17.70 1.20
N MET A 233 -14.14 -17.77 1.79
CA MET A 233 -13.94 -18.37 3.11
C MET A 233 -14.60 -17.57 4.24
N THR A 234 -14.55 -16.24 4.19
CA THR A 234 -15.28 -15.39 5.14
C THR A 234 -16.80 -15.58 5.04
N HIS A 235 -17.34 -15.65 3.82
CA HIS A 235 -18.77 -15.93 3.61
C HIS A 235 -19.14 -17.31 4.16
N LEU A 236 -18.37 -18.36 3.84
CA LEU A 236 -18.62 -19.69 4.39
C LEU A 236 -18.59 -19.67 5.92
N GLY A 237 -17.60 -19.02 6.53
CA GLY A 237 -17.49 -18.90 7.99
C GLY A 237 -18.71 -18.21 8.62
N TYR A 238 -19.24 -17.17 7.98
CA TYR A 238 -20.47 -16.50 8.39
C TYR A 238 -21.68 -17.43 8.33
N GLU A 239 -21.88 -18.12 7.19
CA GLU A 239 -23.01 -19.02 6.99
C GLU A 239 -22.99 -20.23 7.94
N LEU A 240 -21.82 -20.82 8.18
CA LEU A 240 -21.64 -21.89 9.17
C LEU A 240 -22.03 -21.41 10.58
N SER A 241 -21.63 -20.19 10.95
CA SER A 241 -21.96 -19.60 12.25
C SER A 241 -23.46 -19.33 12.39
N ALA A 242 -24.10 -18.77 11.36
CA ALA A 242 -25.53 -18.46 11.36
C ALA A 242 -26.42 -19.70 11.49
N HIS A 243 -26.02 -20.84 10.91
CA HIS A 243 -26.82 -22.06 10.90
C HIS A 243 -26.68 -22.94 12.15
N THR A 244 -25.76 -22.62 13.07
CA THR A 244 -25.44 -23.48 14.24
C THR A 244 -26.60 -23.62 15.24
N SER A 245 -27.46 -22.61 15.38
CA SER A 245 -28.50 -22.55 16.42
C SER A 245 -29.74 -23.42 16.17
N GLN A 246 -29.88 -24.03 14.98
CA GLN A 246 -31.12 -24.69 14.54
C GLN A 246 -30.97 -26.18 14.23
N GLN A 247 -29.85 -26.80 14.62
CA GLN A 247 -29.49 -28.15 14.19
C GLN A 247 -29.54 -29.20 15.30
N ASN A 248 -29.57 -30.48 14.91
CA ASN A 248 -29.37 -31.59 15.84
C ASN A 248 -27.90 -31.70 16.27
N THR A 249 -27.60 -32.50 17.30
CA THR A 249 -26.25 -32.62 17.88
C THR A 249 -25.17 -33.01 16.87
N ASP A 250 -25.45 -33.95 15.96
CA ASP A 250 -24.47 -34.41 14.97
C ASP A 250 -24.16 -33.31 13.94
N GLN A 251 -25.18 -32.59 13.50
CA GLN A 251 -25.04 -31.44 12.61
C GLN A 251 -24.32 -30.28 13.29
N THR A 252 -24.62 -29.97 14.56
CA THR A 252 -23.89 -28.96 15.35
C THR A 252 -22.40 -29.31 15.44
N ASN A 253 -22.06 -30.56 15.76
CA ASN A 253 -20.67 -31.02 15.81
C ASN A 253 -19.96 -30.85 14.46
N LEU A 254 -20.62 -31.22 13.35
CA LEU A 254 -20.08 -31.03 12.00
C LEU A 254 -19.83 -29.54 11.70
N LEU A 255 -20.80 -28.67 11.99
CA LEU A 255 -20.67 -27.23 11.75
C LEU A 255 -19.53 -26.61 12.57
N ASP A 256 -19.37 -27.03 13.82
CA ASP A 256 -18.26 -26.59 14.67
C ASP A 256 -16.90 -27.04 14.11
N THR A 257 -16.80 -28.28 13.63
CA THR A 257 -15.59 -28.76 12.94
C THR A 257 -15.30 -27.94 11.68
N LEU A 258 -16.30 -27.76 10.80
CA LEU A 258 -16.14 -26.99 9.56
C LEU A 258 -15.76 -25.53 9.82
N ARG A 259 -16.32 -24.91 10.87
CA ARG A 259 -15.99 -23.53 11.28
C ARG A 259 -14.53 -23.41 11.71
N LYS A 260 -14.06 -24.35 12.55
CA LYS A 260 -12.65 -24.41 12.97
C LYS A 260 -11.72 -24.62 11.79
N GLU A 261 -11.99 -25.62 10.95
CA GLU A 261 -11.19 -25.92 9.74
C GLU A 261 -11.14 -24.73 8.77
N THR A 262 -12.26 -24.00 8.61
CA THR A 262 -12.33 -22.78 7.78
C THR A 262 -11.44 -21.67 8.35
N MET A 263 -11.55 -21.38 9.64
CA MET A 263 -10.70 -20.39 10.30
C MET A 263 -9.23 -20.79 10.24
N GLU A 264 -8.89 -22.06 10.51
CA GLU A 264 -7.52 -22.56 10.45
C GLU A 264 -6.91 -22.34 9.07
N ARG A 265 -7.64 -22.66 7.99
CA ARG A 265 -7.18 -22.42 6.63
C ARG A 265 -6.94 -20.94 6.35
N VAL A 266 -7.81 -20.05 6.83
CA VAL A 266 -7.62 -18.61 6.70
C VAL A 266 -6.38 -18.15 7.46
N MET A 267 -6.20 -18.58 8.70
CA MET A 267 -5.06 -18.18 9.54
C MET A 267 -3.72 -18.76 9.04
N ARG A 268 -3.75 -19.91 8.36
CA ARG A 268 -2.56 -20.50 7.71
C ARG A 268 -2.31 -19.97 6.29
N HIS A 269 -3.25 -19.18 5.75
CA HIS A 269 -3.30 -18.78 4.34
C HIS A 269 -3.22 -19.97 3.39
N ASP A 270 -3.92 -21.06 3.76
CA ASP A 270 -4.17 -22.23 2.92
C ASP A 270 -5.30 -21.94 1.90
N LEU A 271 -5.12 -20.84 1.16
CA LEU A 271 -6.14 -20.15 0.37
C LEU A 271 -5.76 -20.04 -1.11
N GLY A 272 -4.92 -20.94 -1.62
CA GLY A 272 -4.70 -21.05 -3.07
C GLY A 272 -6.01 -21.34 -3.80
N PHE A 273 -6.15 -20.90 -5.06
CA PHE A 273 -7.40 -21.05 -5.82
C PHE A 273 -7.90 -22.51 -5.86
N ASP A 274 -7.03 -23.44 -6.26
CA ASP A 274 -7.38 -24.87 -6.38
C ASP A 274 -7.57 -25.54 -5.01
N ASP A 275 -6.75 -25.17 -4.02
CA ASP A 275 -6.87 -25.66 -2.65
C ASP A 275 -8.21 -25.26 -2.03
N THR A 276 -8.64 -24.01 -2.26
CA THR A 276 -9.89 -23.46 -1.75
C THR A 276 -11.09 -24.10 -2.45
N ARG A 277 -11.01 -24.31 -3.77
CA ARG A 277 -12.06 -25.02 -4.52
C ARG A 277 -12.23 -26.45 -4.03
N SER A 278 -11.13 -27.20 -3.93
CA SER A 278 -11.13 -28.58 -3.42
C SER A 278 -11.71 -28.67 -2.00
N TRP A 279 -11.39 -27.67 -1.16
CA TRP A 279 -11.97 -27.56 0.17
C TRP A 279 -13.49 -27.33 0.13
N LEU A 280 -13.97 -26.41 -0.70
CA LEU A 280 -15.41 -26.13 -0.82
C LEU A 280 -16.20 -27.33 -1.35
N ASP A 281 -15.64 -28.14 -2.25
CA ASP A 281 -16.25 -29.40 -2.69
C ASP A 281 -16.34 -30.43 -1.54
N ASN A 282 -15.33 -30.48 -0.67
CA ASN A 282 -15.37 -31.31 0.53
C ASN A 282 -16.45 -30.85 1.51
N VAL A 283 -16.53 -29.53 1.77
CA VAL A 283 -17.57 -28.91 2.61
C VAL A 283 -18.95 -29.24 2.07
N LYS A 284 -19.16 -29.06 0.75
CA LYS A 284 -20.41 -29.39 0.06
C LYS A 284 -20.83 -30.83 0.34
N THR A 285 -19.92 -31.78 0.06
CA THR A 285 -20.19 -33.22 0.22
C THR A 285 -20.53 -33.57 1.67
N ARG A 286 -19.81 -33.00 2.65
CA ARG A 286 -20.06 -33.23 4.07
C ARG A 286 -21.41 -32.67 4.52
N CYS A 287 -21.76 -31.46 4.08
CA CYS A 287 -23.06 -30.84 4.35
C CYS A 287 -24.21 -31.64 3.74
N GLU A 288 -24.09 -32.07 2.48
CA GLU A 288 -25.10 -32.90 1.79
C GLU A 288 -25.33 -34.23 2.53
N ASN A 289 -24.25 -34.92 2.94
CA ASN A 289 -24.34 -36.17 3.70
C ASN A 289 -24.99 -36.00 5.08
N ALA A 290 -24.88 -34.83 5.70
CA ALA A 290 -25.50 -34.50 6.97
C ALA A 290 -26.93 -33.91 6.83
N GLY A 291 -27.49 -33.88 5.62
CA GLY A 291 -28.80 -33.30 5.33
C GLY A 291 -28.85 -31.77 5.36
N LEU A 292 -27.70 -31.09 5.40
CA LEU A 292 -27.56 -29.63 5.39
C LEU A 292 -27.49 -29.10 3.95
N LEU A 293 -28.50 -29.43 3.13
CA LEU A 293 -28.48 -29.21 1.68
C LEU A 293 -28.22 -27.75 1.28
N LYS A 294 -28.84 -26.78 1.99
CA LYS A 294 -28.65 -25.35 1.73
C LYS A 294 -27.19 -24.90 1.90
N LEU A 295 -26.49 -25.41 2.92
CA LEU A 295 -25.06 -25.12 3.11
C LEU A 295 -24.20 -25.80 2.05
N GLY A 296 -24.62 -26.99 1.59
CA GLY A 296 -24.01 -27.65 0.44
C GLY A 296 -24.11 -26.81 -0.84
N ASP A 297 -25.29 -26.25 -1.12
CA ASP A 297 -25.51 -25.35 -2.25
C ASP A 297 -24.68 -24.07 -2.14
N ILE A 298 -24.61 -23.46 -0.94
CA ILE A 298 -23.75 -22.29 -0.70
C ILE A 298 -22.28 -22.64 -1.01
N ALA A 299 -21.76 -23.76 -0.50
CA ALA A 299 -20.38 -24.15 -0.75
C ALA A 299 -20.10 -24.37 -2.26
N LYS A 300 -21.06 -24.96 -2.99
CA LYS A 300 -21.00 -25.11 -4.45
C LYS A 300 -20.96 -23.77 -5.18
N ASP A 301 -21.79 -22.81 -4.76
CA ASP A 301 -21.84 -21.49 -5.38
C ASP A 301 -20.56 -20.69 -5.08
N LEU A 302 -20.02 -20.82 -3.88
CA LEU A 302 -18.72 -20.25 -3.50
C LEU A 302 -17.59 -20.85 -4.35
N HIS A 303 -17.60 -22.17 -4.58
CA HIS A 303 -16.63 -22.84 -5.44
C HIS A 303 -16.68 -22.26 -6.86
N ALA A 304 -17.86 -22.15 -7.45
CA ALA A 304 -18.06 -21.59 -8.79
C ALA A 304 -17.71 -20.09 -8.88
N SER A 305 -17.73 -19.38 -7.75
CA SER A 305 -17.41 -17.95 -7.68
C SER A 305 -15.91 -17.65 -7.64
N ILE A 306 -15.04 -18.64 -7.43
CA ILE A 306 -13.58 -18.43 -7.39
C ILE A 306 -13.03 -18.41 -8.82
N PRO A 307 -12.17 -17.46 -9.22
CA PRO A 307 -11.57 -17.44 -10.56
C PRO A 307 -10.61 -18.61 -10.77
N GLU A 308 -10.46 -19.03 -12.02
CA GLU A 308 -9.42 -20.01 -12.40
C GLU A 308 -8.04 -19.36 -12.31
N GLN A 309 -7.02 -20.14 -11.94
CA GLN A 309 -5.65 -19.64 -11.77
C GLN A 309 -5.10 -18.96 -13.05
N ALA A 310 -5.45 -19.48 -14.24
CA ALA A 310 -5.06 -18.89 -15.52
C ALA A 310 -5.59 -17.46 -15.74
N ASN A 311 -6.64 -17.05 -15.00
CA ASN A 311 -7.31 -15.77 -15.14
C ASN A 311 -6.95 -14.76 -14.04
N VAL A 312 -6.03 -15.10 -13.12
CA VAL A 312 -5.68 -14.29 -11.94
C VAL A 312 -5.25 -12.86 -12.30
N THR A 313 -4.59 -12.67 -13.44
CA THR A 313 -4.15 -11.36 -13.93
C THR A 313 -5.30 -10.35 -14.06
N GLY A 314 -6.51 -10.82 -14.40
CA GLY A 314 -7.72 -9.99 -14.48
C GLY A 314 -8.32 -9.61 -13.12
N TYR A 315 -7.87 -10.24 -12.03
CA TYR A 315 -8.42 -10.09 -10.68
C TYR A 315 -7.45 -9.45 -9.67
N HIS A 316 -6.24 -9.07 -10.09
CA HIS A 316 -5.21 -8.52 -9.22
C HIS A 316 -5.71 -7.34 -8.34
N THR A 317 -6.55 -6.44 -8.88
CA THR A 317 -7.10 -5.33 -8.08
C THR A 317 -8.01 -5.82 -6.96
N ARG A 318 -8.82 -6.87 -7.18
CA ARG A 318 -9.68 -7.45 -6.13
C ARG A 318 -8.87 -8.20 -5.07
N LEU A 319 -7.85 -8.94 -5.51
CA LEU A 319 -6.92 -9.61 -4.60
C LEU A 319 -6.12 -8.60 -3.78
N HIS A 320 -5.81 -7.44 -4.35
CA HIS A 320 -5.19 -6.33 -3.63
C HIS A 320 -6.16 -5.70 -2.62
N ASP A 321 -7.42 -5.49 -3.00
CA ASP A 321 -8.41 -4.89 -2.12
C ASP A 321 -8.64 -5.76 -0.89
N ASN A 322 -8.79 -7.08 -1.08
CA ASN A 322 -8.90 -8.12 -0.04
C ASN A 322 -9.44 -7.61 1.29
N ILE A 323 -10.67 -7.10 1.25
CA ILE A 323 -11.27 -6.35 2.35
C ILE A 323 -11.32 -7.17 3.64
N TYR A 324 -11.61 -8.47 3.55
CA TYR A 324 -11.74 -9.33 4.72
C TYR A 324 -10.38 -9.80 5.27
N GLY A 325 -9.34 -9.94 4.43
CA GLY A 325 -7.97 -10.11 4.90
C GLY A 325 -7.48 -8.90 5.70
N ARG A 326 -7.73 -7.70 5.18
CA ARG A 326 -7.42 -6.44 5.88
C ARG A 326 -8.20 -6.29 7.18
N ALA A 327 -9.48 -6.66 7.16
CA ALA A 327 -10.35 -6.67 8.34
C ALA A 327 -9.77 -7.57 9.44
N LEU A 328 -9.46 -8.82 9.09
CA LEU A 328 -8.90 -9.81 10.02
C LEU A 328 -7.62 -9.32 10.69
N GLU A 329 -6.65 -8.86 9.91
CA GLU A 329 -5.38 -8.39 10.47
C GLU A 329 -5.54 -7.13 11.32
N SER A 330 -6.38 -6.19 10.87
CA SER A 330 -6.64 -4.96 11.62
C SER A 330 -7.29 -5.28 12.98
N LYS A 331 -8.24 -6.22 13.03
CA LYS A 331 -8.87 -6.67 14.27
C LYS A 331 -7.91 -7.43 15.17
N LEU A 332 -7.17 -8.38 14.61
CA LEU A 332 -6.19 -9.14 15.37
C LEU A 332 -5.17 -8.22 16.06
N ILE A 333 -4.65 -7.25 15.33
CA ILE A 333 -3.66 -6.31 15.85
C ILE A 333 -4.31 -5.27 16.77
N GLY A 334 -5.55 -4.84 16.50
CA GLY A 334 -6.32 -3.97 17.39
C GLY A 334 -6.50 -4.58 18.79
N GLU A 335 -6.83 -5.87 18.86
CA GLU A 335 -6.92 -6.62 20.11
C GLU A 335 -5.58 -6.67 20.85
N LEU A 336 -4.47 -6.90 20.12
CA LEU A 336 -3.12 -6.94 20.69
C LEU A 336 -2.65 -5.56 21.17
N VAL A 337 -3.02 -4.48 20.49
CA VAL A 337 -2.73 -3.12 20.97
C VAL A 337 -3.58 -2.76 22.18
N SER A 338 -4.82 -3.24 22.24
CA SER A 338 -5.69 -3.02 23.40
C SER A 338 -5.21 -3.78 24.64
N ASN A 339 -4.69 -4.99 24.46
CA ASN A 339 -4.19 -5.84 25.53
C ASN A 339 -2.91 -6.59 25.11
N PRO A 340 -1.74 -5.94 25.08
CA PRO A 340 -0.51 -6.56 24.62
C PRO A 340 0.03 -7.59 25.64
N PRO A 341 0.58 -8.73 25.17
CA PRO A 341 1.24 -9.69 26.05
C PRO A 341 2.38 -9.05 26.86
N GLN A 342 2.60 -9.50 28.10
CA GLN A 342 3.64 -8.92 28.95
C GLN A 342 5.05 -9.13 28.37
N ALA A 343 5.24 -10.23 27.64
CA ALA A 343 6.49 -10.51 26.95
C ALA A 343 6.78 -9.47 25.85
N VAL A 344 5.76 -9.05 25.09
CA VAL A 344 5.87 -7.97 24.10
C VAL A 344 6.19 -6.64 24.76
N LYS A 345 5.51 -6.28 25.85
CA LYS A 345 5.84 -5.07 26.64
C LYS A 345 7.31 -5.05 27.07
N THR A 346 7.81 -6.21 27.52
CA THR A 346 9.20 -6.40 27.95
C THR A 346 10.17 -6.22 26.78
N ALA A 347 9.91 -6.86 25.63
CA ALA A 347 10.73 -6.73 24.44
C ALA A 347 10.77 -5.29 23.91
N MET A 348 9.62 -4.60 23.87
CA MET A 348 9.54 -3.19 23.46
C MET A 348 10.29 -2.28 24.44
N HIS A 349 10.21 -2.52 25.74
CA HIS A 349 11.00 -1.75 26.71
C HIS A 349 12.52 -1.96 26.53
N GLN A 350 12.95 -3.20 26.23
CA GLN A 350 14.35 -3.49 25.95
C GLN A 350 14.85 -2.80 24.67
N MET A 351 14.02 -2.80 23.61
CA MET A 351 14.31 -2.02 22.40
C MET A 351 14.41 -0.52 22.73
N ALA A 352 13.49 0.02 23.52
CA ALA A 352 13.49 1.43 23.91
C ALA A 352 14.78 1.81 24.68
N LYS A 353 15.20 0.99 25.64
CA LYS A 353 16.44 1.16 26.39
C LYS A 353 17.66 1.10 25.49
N ASN A 354 17.75 0.11 24.60
CA ASN A 354 18.85 0.03 23.63
C ASN A 354 18.90 1.27 22.74
N LEU A 355 17.76 1.75 22.25
CA LEU A 355 17.69 2.96 21.43
C LEU A 355 18.16 4.19 22.21
N SER A 356 17.75 4.34 23.48
CA SER A 356 18.21 5.42 24.35
C SER A 356 19.73 5.36 24.58
N GLU A 357 20.29 4.17 24.78
CA GLU A 357 21.74 4.00 24.97
C GLU A 357 22.52 4.37 23.71
N GLU A 358 22.06 3.96 22.53
CA GLU A 358 22.72 4.29 21.27
C GLU A 358 22.68 5.78 20.97
N ILE A 359 21.56 6.47 21.28
CA ILE A 359 21.49 7.93 21.23
C ILE A 359 22.55 8.53 22.17
N ASN A 360 22.65 8.05 23.41
CA ASN A 360 23.62 8.56 24.39
C ASN A 360 25.09 8.32 24.00
N ARG A 361 25.37 7.34 23.13
CA ARG A 361 26.71 7.08 22.58
C ARG A 361 27.10 8.05 21.47
N LEU A 362 26.15 8.75 20.87
CA LEU A 362 26.43 9.77 19.86
C LEU A 362 27.16 10.98 20.49
N PRO A 363 27.99 11.70 19.74
CA PRO A 363 28.50 12.99 20.21
C PRO A 363 27.35 13.95 20.56
N PRO A 364 27.46 14.80 21.60
CA PRO A 364 26.35 15.61 22.11
C PRO A 364 25.59 16.40 21.04
N TYR A 365 26.31 16.97 20.09
CA TYR A 365 25.73 17.68 18.93
C TYR A 365 24.73 16.80 18.15
N TYR A 366 25.09 15.54 17.87
CA TYR A 366 24.24 14.62 17.13
C TYR A 366 23.08 14.07 17.97
N GLN A 367 23.18 14.08 19.31
CA GLN A 367 22.06 13.68 20.17
C GLN A 367 20.89 14.65 20.01
N GLU A 368 21.16 15.95 20.23
CA GLU A 368 20.15 17.01 20.11
C GLU A 368 19.64 17.12 18.67
N GLN A 369 20.54 17.09 17.68
CA GLN A 369 20.15 17.16 16.28
C GLN A 369 19.28 15.98 15.85
N THR A 370 19.59 14.76 16.30
CA THR A 370 18.74 13.58 16.03
C THR A 370 17.36 13.76 16.64
N ALA A 371 17.27 14.18 17.90
CA ALA A 371 15.99 14.40 18.57
C ALA A 371 15.13 15.46 17.85
N GLN A 372 15.71 16.60 17.45
CA GLN A 372 15.04 17.63 16.67
C GLN A 372 14.56 17.11 15.30
N ASN A 373 15.40 16.37 14.60
CA ASN A 373 15.08 15.84 13.28
C ASN A 373 13.94 14.81 13.35
N VAL A 374 13.93 13.98 14.40
CA VAL A 374 12.84 13.03 14.65
C VAL A 374 11.56 13.79 15.00
N GLN A 375 11.62 14.77 15.90
CA GLN A 375 10.47 15.60 16.26
C GLN A 375 9.84 16.28 15.03
N SER A 376 10.66 16.90 14.17
CA SER A 376 10.23 17.52 12.91
C SER A 376 9.55 16.52 11.97
N MET A 377 10.04 15.29 11.95
CA MET A 377 9.43 14.21 11.15
C MET A 377 8.08 13.77 11.72
N LEU A 378 7.90 13.72 13.04
CA LEU A 378 6.61 13.41 13.66
C LEU A 378 5.58 14.51 13.38
N ASN A 379 6.00 15.77 13.44
CA ASN A 379 5.11 16.92 13.24
C ASN A 379 4.67 17.09 11.77
N SER A 380 5.46 16.60 10.82
CA SER A 380 5.09 16.60 9.38
C SER A 380 4.29 15.37 8.93
N ASP A 381 4.21 14.33 9.76
CA ASP A 381 3.57 13.05 9.47
C ASP A 381 2.77 12.57 10.70
N PRO A 382 1.69 13.31 11.07
CA PRO A 382 0.93 13.04 12.27
C PRO A 382 0.22 11.69 12.19
N ARG A 383 0.17 10.98 13.31
CA ARG A 383 -0.44 9.65 13.42
C ARG A 383 -1.84 9.71 14.02
N SER A 384 -2.66 8.74 13.64
CA SER A 384 -4.03 8.64 14.15
C SER A 384 -4.10 8.19 15.61
N TRP A 385 -3.00 7.60 16.08
CA TRP A 385 -2.75 7.19 17.46
C TRP A 385 -1.59 8.01 18.05
N SER A 386 -1.57 8.16 19.37
CA SER A 386 -0.50 8.86 20.08
C SER A 386 -0.55 8.51 21.57
N THR A 387 0.58 8.64 22.26
CA THR A 387 0.66 8.52 23.72
C THR A 387 0.96 9.90 24.34
N PRO A 388 0.63 10.13 25.63
CA PRO A 388 1.00 11.38 26.30
C PRO A 388 2.49 11.70 26.21
N LEU A 389 3.36 10.68 26.32
CA LEU A 389 4.81 10.86 26.20
C LEU A 389 5.23 11.27 24.79
N LEU A 390 4.61 10.69 23.76
CA LEU A 390 4.86 11.04 22.37
C LEU A 390 4.39 12.48 22.07
N GLN A 391 3.23 12.89 22.62
CA GLN A 391 2.73 14.26 22.51
C GLN A 391 3.67 15.26 23.17
N ASN A 392 4.18 14.95 24.37
CA ASN A 392 5.16 15.78 25.07
C ASN A 392 6.44 15.95 24.25
N PHE A 393 6.93 14.87 23.62
CA PHE A 393 8.08 14.93 22.72
C PHE A 393 7.79 15.79 21.48
N SER A 394 6.65 15.59 20.83
CA SER A 394 6.23 16.41 19.67
C SER A 394 6.08 17.90 20.00
N ALA A 395 5.74 18.24 21.25
CA ALA A 395 5.51 19.61 21.71
C ALA A 395 6.75 20.33 22.28
N ALA A 396 7.90 19.66 22.42
CA ALA A 396 9.12 20.27 22.97
C ALA A 396 9.58 21.50 22.16
N ALA A 397 10.04 22.56 22.83
CA ALA A 397 10.25 23.86 22.19
C ALA A 397 11.59 23.99 21.44
N ASN A 398 12.59 23.19 21.82
CA ASN A 398 13.94 23.24 21.26
C ASN A 398 14.61 21.85 21.33
N GLY A 399 15.86 21.74 20.86
CA GLY A 399 16.53 20.44 20.73
C GLY A 399 16.93 19.78 22.05
N GLN A 400 17.26 20.58 23.04
CA GLN A 400 17.59 20.08 24.37
C GLN A 400 16.33 19.52 25.05
N GLU A 401 15.20 20.23 24.97
CA GLU A 401 13.92 19.73 25.46
C GLU A 401 13.44 18.51 24.68
N ALA A 402 13.62 18.49 23.36
CA ALA A 402 13.27 17.35 22.52
C ALA A 402 14.10 16.11 22.90
N LEU A 403 15.42 16.27 23.12
CA LEU A 403 16.29 15.19 23.58
C LEU A 403 15.86 14.67 24.96
N ALA A 404 15.59 15.57 25.91
CA ALA A 404 15.14 15.20 27.25
C ALA A 404 13.79 14.45 27.21
N ALA A 405 12.83 14.92 26.40
CA ALA A 405 11.53 14.28 26.23
C ALA A 405 11.64 12.91 25.53
N LEU A 406 12.50 12.80 24.50
CA LEU A 406 12.77 11.52 23.83
C LEU A 406 13.42 10.51 24.79
N GLN A 407 14.43 10.95 25.56
CA GLN A 407 15.07 10.11 26.57
C GLN A 407 14.06 9.69 27.64
N HIS A 408 13.20 10.58 28.12
CA HIS A 408 12.16 10.22 29.08
C HIS A 408 11.24 9.14 28.50
N LEU A 409 10.69 9.36 27.30
CA LEU A 409 9.83 8.39 26.60
C LEU A 409 10.51 7.02 26.49
N LEU A 410 11.76 6.96 26.01
CA LEU A 410 12.49 5.71 25.81
C LEU A 410 12.89 5.00 27.12
N ASN A 411 12.85 5.71 28.25
CA ASN A 411 13.21 5.17 29.54
C ASN A 411 12.02 4.72 30.40
N GLU A 412 10.80 5.11 30.03
CA GLU A 412 9.58 4.70 30.72
C GLU A 412 9.21 3.23 30.43
N PRO A 413 8.63 2.51 31.41
CA PRO A 413 8.01 1.21 31.18
C PRO A 413 6.84 1.30 30.19
N MET A 414 6.57 0.21 29.47
CA MET A 414 5.40 0.14 28.57
C MET A 414 4.13 -0.06 29.40
N GLY A 415 3.26 0.95 29.46
CA GLY A 415 1.99 0.88 30.18
C GLY A 415 0.95 0.08 29.42
N ASP A 416 0.76 0.40 28.14
CA ASP A 416 -0.24 -0.18 27.26
C ASP A 416 0.34 -0.55 25.87
N GLY A 417 -0.52 -0.93 24.93
CA GLY A 417 -0.08 -1.25 23.58
C GLY A 417 0.24 -0.04 22.72
N LEU A 418 -0.27 1.15 23.04
CA LEU A 418 0.11 2.39 22.35
C LEU A 418 1.56 2.75 22.68
N ASP A 419 1.98 2.57 23.93
CA ASP A 419 3.39 2.67 24.33
C ASP A 419 4.24 1.65 23.57
N CYS A 420 3.77 0.40 23.46
CA CYS A 420 4.46 -0.65 22.72
C CYS A 420 4.70 -0.28 21.25
N ILE A 421 3.68 0.19 20.53
CA ILE A 421 3.81 0.55 19.10
C ILE A 421 4.60 1.83 18.86
N ALA A 422 4.72 2.71 19.87
CA ALA A 422 5.55 3.91 19.78
C ALA A 422 7.04 3.56 19.63
N ILE A 423 7.50 2.44 20.19
CA ILE A 423 8.92 2.06 20.16
C ILE A 423 9.43 1.67 18.76
N PRO A 424 8.82 0.73 18.01
CA PRO A 424 9.26 0.43 16.65
C PRO A 424 9.04 1.62 15.71
N PHE A 425 8.01 2.45 15.94
CA PHE A 425 7.85 3.73 15.24
C PHE A 425 9.07 4.64 15.44
N LEU A 426 9.46 4.91 16.69
CA LEU A 426 10.62 5.73 17.01
C LEU A 426 11.93 5.08 16.55
N THR A 427 12.05 3.76 16.63
CA THR A 427 13.22 3.01 16.14
C THR A 427 13.48 3.32 14.67
N VAL A 428 12.45 3.28 13.83
CA VAL A 428 12.56 3.64 12.41
C VAL A 428 12.95 5.10 12.24
N LYS A 429 12.25 6.02 12.92
CA LYS A 429 12.46 7.46 12.74
C LYS A 429 13.85 7.91 13.23
N VAL A 430 14.30 7.43 14.39
CA VAL A 430 15.66 7.67 14.92
C VAL A 430 16.69 7.09 13.96
N SER A 431 16.51 5.85 13.50
CA SER A 431 17.47 5.21 12.58
C SER A 431 17.64 5.98 11.26
N LEU A 432 16.58 6.59 10.74
CA LEU A 432 16.61 7.40 9.53
C LEU A 432 17.19 8.82 9.75
N LYS A 433 17.17 9.33 10.98
CA LYS A 433 17.58 10.71 11.32
C LYS A 433 18.91 10.83 12.05
N ALA A 434 19.39 9.74 12.64
CA ALA A 434 20.73 9.63 13.19
C ALA A 434 21.74 9.39 12.05
N VAL A 435 22.05 10.44 11.30
CA VAL A 435 22.98 10.42 10.16
C VAL A 435 23.95 11.59 10.24
N PHE A 436 25.11 11.47 9.59
CA PHE A 436 26.06 12.57 9.40
C PHE A 436 26.49 12.66 7.94
N GLN A 437 26.96 13.82 7.50
CA GLN A 437 27.60 13.97 6.20
C GLN A 437 29.10 13.70 6.33
N ASP A 438 29.62 12.79 5.51
CA ASP A 438 31.06 12.56 5.40
C ASP A 438 31.76 13.61 4.52
N GLN A 439 33.08 13.49 4.38
CA GLN A 439 33.91 14.39 3.57
C GLN A 439 33.54 14.42 2.07
N ASN A 440 32.74 13.47 1.59
CA ASN A 440 32.25 13.39 0.20
C ASN A 440 30.80 13.89 0.07
N ASN A 441 30.28 14.58 1.09
CA ASN A 441 28.88 15.01 1.20
C ASN A 441 27.88 13.84 1.12
N GLN A 442 28.31 12.61 1.47
CA GLN A 442 27.42 11.46 1.53
C GLN A 442 26.85 11.31 2.94
N TRP A 443 25.55 11.03 3.03
CA TRP A 443 24.90 10.76 4.30
C TRP A 443 25.22 9.35 4.77
N GLN A 444 25.86 9.25 5.93
CA GLN A 444 26.23 7.99 6.58
C GLN A 444 25.37 7.77 7.82
N PRO A 445 24.88 6.54 8.06
CA PRO A 445 24.16 6.22 9.28
C PRO A 445 25.08 6.25 10.51
N LEU A 446 24.58 6.78 11.62
CA LEU A 446 25.24 6.73 12.93
C LEU A 446 24.85 5.50 13.75
N MET A 447 23.68 4.90 13.46
CA MET A 447 23.23 3.70 14.17
C MET A 447 23.95 2.44 13.64
N PRO A 448 24.44 1.55 14.51
CA PRO A 448 25.32 0.44 14.11
C PRO A 448 24.64 -0.60 13.21
N TRP A 449 23.32 -0.79 13.34
CA TRP A 449 22.58 -1.75 12.51
C TRP A 449 22.24 -1.23 11.11
N MET A 450 22.26 0.09 10.90
CA MET A 450 21.68 0.69 9.70
C MET A 450 22.45 0.41 8.42
N GLN A 451 23.77 0.16 8.51
CA GLN A 451 24.53 -0.23 7.32
C GLN A 451 24.05 -1.58 6.77
N SER A 452 23.82 -2.56 7.65
CA SER A 452 23.29 -3.88 7.25
C SER A 452 21.85 -3.75 6.76
N ALA A 453 21.03 -2.95 7.45
CA ALA A 453 19.66 -2.70 7.04
C ALA A 453 19.56 -2.03 5.65
N ASN A 454 20.37 -1.00 5.37
CA ASN A 454 20.38 -0.32 4.08
C ASN A 454 20.83 -1.25 2.96
N LYS A 455 21.83 -2.10 3.22
CA LYS A 455 22.29 -3.11 2.26
C LYS A 455 21.19 -4.13 1.96
N ASN A 456 20.58 -4.73 2.98
CA ASN A 456 19.47 -5.67 2.77
C ASN A 456 18.27 -5.00 2.09
N TYR A 457 18.04 -3.71 2.39
CA TYR A 457 16.98 -2.97 1.73
C TYR A 457 17.20 -2.84 0.23
N GLY A 458 18.40 -2.43 -0.20
CA GLY A 458 18.74 -2.31 -1.62
C GLY A 458 18.77 -3.66 -2.34
N ASP A 459 19.36 -4.68 -1.71
CA ASP A 459 19.59 -6.00 -2.32
C ASP A 459 18.31 -6.85 -2.40
N VAL A 460 17.44 -6.79 -1.39
CA VAL A 460 16.36 -7.79 -1.20
C VAL A 460 14.99 -7.15 -1.00
N VAL A 461 14.84 -6.25 -0.03
CA VAL A 461 13.51 -5.75 0.37
C VAL A 461 12.90 -4.84 -0.70
N HIS A 462 13.68 -3.89 -1.23
CA HIS A 462 13.18 -2.93 -2.22
C HIS A 462 12.72 -3.61 -3.51
N PRO A 463 13.49 -4.53 -4.14
CA PRO A 463 13.01 -5.31 -5.27
C PRO A 463 11.74 -6.14 -4.97
N ALA A 464 11.64 -6.70 -3.76
CA ALA A 464 10.48 -7.50 -3.37
C ALA A 464 9.22 -6.68 -3.08
N THR A 465 9.37 -5.38 -2.73
CA THR A 465 8.26 -4.50 -2.35
C THR A 465 7.23 -4.35 -3.47
N ALA A 466 7.67 -4.23 -4.73
CA ALA A 466 6.83 -4.04 -5.92
C ALA A 466 5.69 -3.01 -5.71
N ARG A 467 6.05 -1.80 -5.24
CA ARG A 467 5.10 -0.72 -4.92
C ARG A 467 5.16 0.41 -5.94
N ILE A 468 4.00 0.95 -6.28
CA ILE A 468 3.83 2.27 -6.89
C ILE A 468 3.47 3.26 -5.78
N VAL A 469 4.28 4.31 -5.62
CA VAL A 469 3.93 5.46 -4.77
C VAL A 469 3.53 6.61 -5.69
N PRO A 470 2.25 7.02 -5.70
CA PRO A 470 1.79 8.05 -6.61
C PRO A 470 2.58 9.36 -6.40
N GLY A 471 3.15 9.93 -7.47
CA GLY A 471 3.97 11.15 -7.42
C GLY A 471 5.47 10.94 -7.16
N LEU A 472 5.92 9.71 -6.94
CA LEU A 472 7.35 9.33 -6.92
C LEU A 472 7.74 8.46 -8.13
N GLU A 473 6.92 8.45 -9.18
CA GLU A 473 7.21 7.75 -10.44
C GLU A 473 8.47 8.32 -11.12
N HIS A 474 8.85 9.55 -10.75
CA HIS A 474 10.12 10.17 -11.11
C HIS A 474 10.98 10.38 -9.85
N PRO A 475 12.21 9.80 -9.76
CA PRO A 475 13.06 9.84 -8.56
C PRO A 475 13.56 11.24 -8.14
N MET A 476 13.21 12.31 -8.87
CA MET A 476 13.61 13.68 -8.58
C MET A 476 12.46 14.58 -8.10
N MET A 477 11.22 14.08 -8.03
CA MET A 477 10.11 14.87 -7.52
C MET A 477 9.94 14.69 -6.00
N PRO A 478 9.70 15.77 -5.24
CA PRO A 478 9.32 15.63 -3.85
C PRO A 478 8.02 14.81 -3.76
N PRO A 479 7.86 13.96 -2.73
CA PRO A 479 6.61 13.25 -2.53
C PRO A 479 5.45 14.26 -2.45
N PRO A 480 4.31 13.98 -3.09
CA PRO A 480 3.17 14.90 -3.05
C PRO A 480 2.72 15.09 -1.59
N PRO A 481 2.21 16.28 -1.24
CA PRO A 481 1.69 16.51 0.10
C PRO A 481 0.57 15.51 0.42
N PRO A 482 0.36 15.17 1.70
CA PRO A 482 -0.73 14.28 2.11
C PRO A 482 -2.05 14.79 1.54
N ASN A 483 -2.71 13.98 0.71
CA ASN A 483 -4.06 14.25 0.23
C ASN A 483 -5.04 14.31 1.43
N PRO A 484 -5.55 15.49 1.82
CA PRO A 484 -6.37 15.62 3.03
C PRO A 484 -7.65 14.79 2.97
N ASN A 485 -8.15 14.50 1.76
CA ASN A 485 -9.38 13.72 1.57
C ASN A 485 -9.17 12.23 1.87
N ARG A 486 -7.91 11.78 1.96
CA ARG A 486 -7.58 10.41 2.36
C ARG A 486 -7.29 10.29 3.85
N GLN A 487 -7.29 11.40 4.60
CA GLN A 487 -7.12 11.33 6.04
C GLN A 487 -8.38 10.76 6.70
N ALA A 488 -8.22 9.78 7.57
CA ALA A 488 -9.32 9.16 8.30
C ALA A 488 -8.92 8.90 9.75
N ALA A 489 -9.87 9.04 10.67
CA ALA A 489 -9.67 8.70 12.09
C ALA A 489 -9.79 7.18 12.30
N LYS A 490 -8.93 6.42 11.62
CA LYS A 490 -8.91 4.96 11.65
C LYS A 490 -7.57 4.42 12.15
N ALA A 491 -7.60 3.17 12.58
CA ALA A 491 -6.41 2.34 12.70
C ALA A 491 -6.56 1.12 11.76
N GLY A 492 -5.49 0.35 11.63
CA GLY A 492 -5.48 -0.82 10.78
C GLY A 492 -5.22 -0.51 9.31
N ILE A 493 -5.29 -1.57 8.49
CA ILE A 493 -4.84 -1.59 7.09
C ILE A 493 -5.99 -1.59 6.08
N THR A 494 -7.22 -1.33 6.50
CA THR A 494 -8.33 -1.10 5.55
C THR A 494 -8.01 0.12 4.69
N THR A 495 -8.40 0.11 3.42
CA THR A 495 -8.16 1.25 2.52
C THR A 495 -9.25 2.31 2.66
N HIS A 496 -9.00 3.53 2.16
CA HIS A 496 -9.91 4.67 2.33
C HIS A 496 -11.34 4.42 1.82
N HIS A 497 -11.52 3.61 0.78
CA HIS A 497 -12.84 3.30 0.22
C HIS A 497 -13.54 2.15 0.94
N GLN A 498 -12.86 1.48 1.87
CA GLN A 498 -13.40 0.38 2.67
C GLN A 498 -13.93 0.95 4.00
N PRO A 499 -15.05 0.41 4.53
CA PRO A 499 -15.49 0.75 5.88
C PRO A 499 -14.37 0.52 6.89
N SER A 500 -14.11 1.51 7.74
CA SER A 500 -13.11 1.35 8.80
C SER A 500 -13.58 0.29 9.79
N ILE A 501 -12.68 -0.62 10.13
CA ILE A 501 -12.93 -1.69 11.08
C ILE A 501 -12.41 -1.35 12.49
N GLU A 502 -11.37 -0.52 12.54
CA GLU A 502 -10.80 0.06 13.76
C GLU A 502 -10.82 1.59 13.66
N ILE A 503 -11.21 2.24 14.77
CA ILE A 503 -11.30 3.70 14.87
C ILE A 503 -10.17 4.19 15.78
N ALA A 504 -9.49 5.24 15.35
CA ALA A 504 -8.42 5.87 16.12
C ALA A 504 -8.78 7.31 16.50
N GLY A 505 -7.91 7.98 17.27
CA GLY A 505 -8.19 9.30 17.81
C GLY A 505 -8.23 10.40 16.75
N ASN A 506 -7.15 10.56 16.00
CA ASN A 506 -6.99 11.68 15.07
C ASN A 506 -7.10 11.23 13.61
N PRO A 507 -7.66 12.06 12.71
CA PRO A 507 -7.52 11.83 11.27
C PRO A 507 -6.05 11.88 10.87
N ALA A 508 -5.57 10.82 10.21
CA ALA A 508 -4.23 10.76 9.64
C ALA A 508 -4.28 10.09 8.27
N MET A 509 -3.21 10.26 7.51
CA MET A 509 -3.02 9.53 6.25
C MET A 509 -2.29 8.23 6.53
N HIS A 510 -2.88 7.11 6.13
CA HIS A 510 -2.28 5.80 6.31
C HIS A 510 -1.55 5.39 5.03
N PRO A 511 -0.41 4.69 5.11
CA PRO A 511 0.25 4.15 3.92
C PRO A 511 -0.67 3.27 3.06
N ALA A 512 -1.59 2.52 3.69
CA ALA A 512 -2.66 1.77 3.04
C ALA A 512 -3.56 2.61 2.11
N ASP A 513 -3.64 3.93 2.34
CA ASP A 513 -4.47 4.84 1.54
C ASP A 513 -3.71 5.44 0.35
N VAL A 514 -2.39 5.30 0.32
CA VAL A 514 -1.52 5.93 -0.68
C VAL A 514 -0.90 4.89 -1.60
N ASN A 515 -0.36 3.84 -1.02
CA ASN A 515 0.46 2.86 -1.70
C ASN A 515 -0.40 1.92 -2.55
N ARG A 516 0.14 1.51 -3.69
CA ARG A 516 -0.50 0.55 -4.60
C ARG A 516 0.51 -0.50 -5.04
N PRO A 517 0.08 -1.74 -5.32
CA PRO A 517 0.96 -2.74 -5.90
C PRO A 517 1.30 -2.37 -7.34
N ASN A 518 2.54 -2.64 -7.75
CA ASN A 518 2.96 -2.56 -9.14
C ASN A 518 2.52 -3.82 -9.88
N LEU A 519 1.27 -3.81 -10.36
CA LEU A 519 0.69 -4.96 -11.06
C LEU A 519 1.24 -5.14 -12.48
N ALA A 520 1.93 -4.14 -13.04
CA ALA A 520 2.59 -4.25 -14.34
C ALA A 520 3.91 -5.04 -14.22
N GLU A 521 4.62 -4.86 -13.12
CA GLU A 521 5.88 -5.56 -12.81
C GLU A 521 5.82 -6.18 -11.40
N PRO A 522 4.93 -7.18 -11.20
CA PRO A 522 4.73 -7.74 -9.88
C PRO A 522 5.92 -8.61 -9.45
N SER A 523 6.43 -8.38 -8.24
CA SER A 523 7.43 -9.26 -7.60
C SER A 523 6.85 -10.64 -7.30
N VAL A 524 7.72 -11.62 -7.05
CA VAL A 524 7.29 -12.96 -6.62
C VAL A 524 6.49 -12.89 -5.31
N ALA A 525 6.99 -12.14 -4.34
CA ALA A 525 6.31 -11.93 -3.05
C ALA A 525 4.90 -11.32 -3.23
N LEU A 526 4.75 -10.32 -4.11
CA LEU A 526 3.44 -9.73 -4.41
C LEU A 526 2.49 -10.76 -5.04
N LYS A 527 2.93 -11.51 -6.05
CA LYS A 527 2.09 -12.54 -6.69
C LYS A 527 1.60 -13.56 -5.66
N GLN A 528 2.51 -14.05 -4.83
CA GLN A 528 2.22 -15.03 -3.80
C GLN A 528 1.23 -14.53 -2.77
N ALA A 529 1.40 -13.30 -2.29
CA ALA A 529 0.43 -12.69 -1.40
C ALA A 529 -0.96 -12.66 -2.03
N LEU A 530 -1.07 -12.12 -3.26
CA LEU A 530 -2.35 -12.02 -3.96
C LEU A 530 -3.00 -13.39 -4.21
N GLU A 531 -2.22 -14.37 -4.67
CA GLU A 531 -2.71 -15.72 -5.01
C GLU A 531 -3.16 -16.54 -3.79
N ASN A 532 -2.64 -16.23 -2.60
CA ASN A 532 -3.00 -16.90 -1.35
C ASN A 532 -3.94 -16.05 -0.47
N GLY A 533 -4.61 -15.05 -1.05
CA GLY A 533 -5.61 -14.25 -0.34
C GLY A 533 -5.04 -13.45 0.84
N LEU A 534 -3.75 -13.10 0.79
CA LEU A 534 -3.10 -12.22 1.74
C LEU A 534 -3.31 -10.75 1.34
N PRO A 535 -3.53 -9.83 2.30
CA PRO A 535 -3.65 -8.43 1.97
C PRO A 535 -2.26 -7.84 1.66
N TYR A 536 -2.19 -7.11 0.54
CA TYR A 536 -1.06 -6.25 0.22
C TYR A 536 -1.35 -4.84 0.69
N VAL A 537 -0.45 -4.19 1.41
CA VAL A 537 -0.63 -2.81 1.89
C VAL A 537 0.38 -1.88 1.23
N SER A 538 1.65 -2.16 1.46
CA SER A 538 2.76 -1.31 1.03
C SER A 538 3.91 -2.10 0.40
N GLY A 539 3.78 -3.42 0.31
CA GLY A 539 4.85 -4.35 -0.03
C GLY A 539 5.69 -4.73 1.19
N VAL A 540 6.64 -5.64 0.97
CA VAL A 540 7.60 -6.12 1.97
C VAL A 540 8.16 -4.96 2.83
N SER A 541 8.18 -5.13 4.15
CA SER A 541 8.32 -3.99 5.06
C SER A 541 9.76 -3.53 5.32
N GLY A 542 10.14 -2.38 4.74
CA GLY A 542 11.40 -1.71 5.06
C GLY A 542 11.55 -1.30 6.54
N SER A 543 10.43 -0.98 7.20
CA SER A 543 10.42 -0.69 8.65
C SER A 543 10.72 -1.94 9.48
N THR A 544 10.18 -3.10 9.09
CA THR A 544 10.54 -4.39 9.72
C THR A 544 12.03 -4.67 9.54
N ASN A 545 12.57 -4.42 8.34
CA ASN A 545 13.99 -4.61 8.06
C ASN A 545 14.88 -3.77 9.00
N ILE A 546 14.58 -2.48 9.19
CA ILE A 546 15.33 -1.62 10.12
C ILE A 546 15.24 -2.16 11.56
N ALA A 547 14.02 -2.42 12.04
CA ALA A 547 13.81 -2.81 13.43
C ALA A 547 14.39 -4.21 13.73
N MET A 548 14.28 -5.17 12.83
CA MET A 548 14.84 -6.51 13.01
C MET A 548 16.38 -6.54 12.93
N HIS A 549 17.00 -5.64 12.16
CA HIS A 549 18.46 -5.48 12.21
C HIS A 549 18.94 -4.88 13.53
N MET A 550 18.14 -4.03 14.18
CA MET A 550 18.42 -3.60 15.55
C MET A 550 18.32 -4.78 16.53
N VAL A 551 17.29 -5.63 16.39
CA VAL A 551 17.16 -6.86 17.22
C VAL A 551 18.34 -7.81 17.01
N ASP A 552 18.79 -8.03 15.77
CA ASP A 552 20.01 -8.82 15.49
C ASP A 552 21.26 -8.18 16.13
N ASP A 553 21.38 -6.85 16.09
CA ASP A 553 22.49 -6.14 16.74
C ASP A 553 22.47 -6.30 18.26
N MET A 554 21.29 -6.21 18.87
CA MET A 554 21.08 -6.47 20.29
C MET A 554 21.46 -7.91 20.66
N GLN A 555 21.08 -8.90 19.86
CA GLN A 555 21.47 -10.30 20.09
C GLN A 555 22.97 -10.51 19.93
N ARG A 556 23.62 -9.87 18.95
CA ARG A 556 25.09 -9.88 18.82
C ARG A 556 25.79 -9.29 20.05
N LYS A 557 25.17 -8.29 20.68
CA LYS A 557 25.61 -7.69 21.95
C LYS A 557 25.21 -8.50 23.19
N GLN A 558 24.60 -9.68 23.02
CA GLN A 558 24.13 -10.57 24.09
C GLN A 558 23.04 -9.93 24.98
N THR A 559 22.27 -8.98 24.44
CA THR A 559 21.08 -8.47 25.12
C THR A 559 20.00 -9.54 25.15
N SER A 560 19.35 -9.71 26.31
CA SER A 560 18.28 -10.70 26.52
C SER A 560 16.96 -10.24 25.90
N ILE A 561 16.87 -10.19 24.57
CA ILE A 561 15.64 -9.90 23.84
C ILE A 561 15.14 -11.13 23.09
N ASP A 562 13.85 -11.45 23.24
CA ASP A 562 13.18 -12.47 22.44
C ASP A 562 12.79 -11.90 21.07
N THR A 563 13.24 -12.56 20.00
CA THR A 563 13.00 -12.11 18.63
C THR A 563 11.52 -12.15 18.25
N LYS A 564 10.75 -13.12 18.74
CA LYS A 564 9.34 -13.29 18.38
C LYS A 564 8.49 -12.23 19.06
N ASP A 565 8.75 -11.95 20.33
CA ASP A 565 8.09 -10.87 21.07
C ASP A 565 8.41 -9.51 20.46
N ALA A 566 9.67 -9.28 20.06
CA ALA A 566 10.08 -8.07 19.36
C ALA A 566 9.35 -7.93 18.00
N LEU A 567 9.29 -9.01 17.21
CA LEU A 567 8.57 -9.01 15.94
C LEU A 567 7.08 -8.75 16.13
N LEU A 568 6.43 -9.37 17.12
CA LEU A 568 5.02 -9.15 17.39
C LEU A 568 4.75 -7.67 17.72
N GLY A 569 5.59 -7.04 18.54
CA GLY A 569 5.51 -5.60 18.80
C GLY A 569 5.74 -4.73 17.56
N ILE A 570 6.66 -5.12 16.68
CA ILE A 570 6.89 -4.46 15.38
C ILE A 570 5.64 -4.58 14.49
N MET A 571 5.04 -5.78 14.38
CA MET A 571 3.82 -5.99 13.60
C MET A 571 2.63 -5.24 14.17
N MET A 572 2.50 -5.18 15.50
CA MET A 572 1.48 -4.37 16.15
C MET A 572 1.54 -2.93 15.67
N PHE A 573 2.72 -2.33 15.63
CA PHE A 573 2.90 -0.99 15.09
C PHE A 573 2.50 -0.92 13.62
N LEU A 574 3.10 -1.75 12.77
CA LEU A 574 2.98 -1.59 11.33
C LEU A 574 1.55 -1.78 10.84
N THR A 575 0.82 -2.74 11.40
CA THR A 575 -0.56 -3.01 11.00
C THR A 575 -1.52 -2.01 11.65
N TYR A 576 -1.35 -1.67 12.94
CA TYR A 576 -2.23 -0.70 13.61
C TYR A 576 -2.11 0.71 13.01
N ASP A 577 -0.89 1.10 12.61
CA ASP A 577 -0.61 2.37 11.93
C ASP A 577 -1.11 2.41 10.47
N GLY A 578 -1.58 1.28 9.92
CA GLY A 578 -2.01 1.15 8.53
C GLY A 578 -0.85 1.14 7.53
N GLY A 579 0.34 0.78 8.01
CA GLY A 579 1.59 0.75 7.24
C GLY A 579 1.77 -0.52 6.42
N HIS A 580 1.66 -1.68 7.06
CA HIS A 580 1.94 -2.98 6.45
C HIS A 580 1.03 -4.09 6.98
N SER A 581 0.82 -5.13 6.16
CA SER A 581 0.21 -6.38 6.64
C SER A 581 1.18 -7.18 7.51
N MET A 582 0.64 -8.08 8.32
CA MET A 582 1.44 -9.03 9.10
C MET A 582 2.31 -9.90 8.20
N HIS A 583 1.81 -10.28 7.02
CA HIS A 583 2.60 -11.06 6.06
C HIS A 583 3.79 -10.29 5.52
N GLU A 584 3.63 -8.99 5.20
CA GLU A 584 4.74 -8.16 4.73
C GLU A 584 5.87 -8.03 5.76
N ALA A 585 5.54 -8.08 7.06
CA ALA A 585 6.53 -8.10 8.15
C ALA A 585 7.13 -9.50 8.36
N LEU A 586 6.30 -10.55 8.41
CA LEU A 586 6.75 -11.94 8.55
C LEU A 586 7.65 -12.38 7.40
N TRP A 587 7.40 -11.90 6.19
CA TRP A 587 8.25 -12.17 5.03
C TRP A 587 9.68 -11.66 5.24
N VAL A 588 9.83 -10.41 5.72
CA VAL A 588 11.16 -9.83 6.00
C VAL A 588 11.87 -10.60 7.08
N ALA A 589 11.15 -10.90 8.15
CA ALA A 589 11.76 -11.54 9.29
C ALA A 589 12.11 -13.02 8.98
N HIS A 590 11.32 -13.72 8.15
CA HIS A 590 11.70 -15.02 7.59
C HIS A 590 12.97 -14.93 6.74
N GLN A 591 13.02 -13.96 5.81
CA GLN A 591 14.20 -13.73 4.97
C GLN A 591 15.47 -13.46 5.80
N LEU A 592 15.38 -12.61 6.82
CA LEU A 592 16.50 -12.36 7.74
C LEU A 592 16.85 -13.59 8.59
N GLY A 593 15.88 -14.43 8.93
CA GLY A 593 16.10 -15.71 9.59
C GLY A 593 16.96 -16.66 8.76
N CYS A 594 16.65 -16.79 7.47
CA CYS A 594 17.44 -17.58 6.50
C CYS A 594 18.87 -17.04 6.29
N GLU A 595 19.09 -15.75 6.49
CA GLU A 595 20.42 -15.13 6.32
C GLU A 595 21.29 -15.17 7.56
N THR A 596 20.70 -14.90 8.73
CA THR A 596 21.47 -14.62 9.94
C THR A 596 21.64 -15.83 10.85
N ASN A 597 20.80 -16.88 10.73
CA ASN A 597 20.66 -18.01 11.68
C ASN A 597 20.45 -17.60 13.16
N ARG A 598 20.53 -16.31 13.50
CA ARG A 598 20.46 -15.74 14.85
C ARG A 598 19.09 -15.22 15.21
N LEU A 599 18.27 -14.95 14.20
CA LEU A 599 16.85 -14.66 14.35
C LEU A 599 16.10 -15.98 14.09
N PRO A 600 15.97 -16.90 15.07
CA PRO A 600 15.24 -18.15 14.93
C PRO A 600 13.74 -17.85 14.86
N MET A 601 13.37 -17.31 13.71
CA MET A 601 12.02 -17.12 13.25
C MET A 601 11.54 -18.48 12.78
N THR A 602 11.32 -19.41 13.71
CA THR A 602 10.68 -20.70 13.43
C THR A 602 9.20 -20.44 13.16
N VAL A 603 8.90 -19.76 12.06
CA VAL A 603 7.61 -19.90 11.40
C VAL A 603 7.77 -21.20 10.63
N PRO A 604 7.13 -22.31 11.05
CA PRO A 604 7.25 -23.56 10.32
C PRO A 604 6.88 -23.30 8.86
N PRO A 605 7.72 -23.69 7.88
CA PRO A 605 7.34 -23.52 6.49
C PRO A 605 6.04 -24.29 6.24
N ARG A 606 5.16 -23.72 5.42
CA ARG A 606 3.86 -24.32 5.03
C ARG A 606 3.98 -25.73 4.45
N ARG A 607 5.17 -26.11 3.95
CA ARG A 607 5.45 -27.44 3.38
C ARG A 607 6.26 -28.28 4.38
N ASP A 608 5.89 -29.56 4.47
CA ASP A 608 6.58 -30.59 5.23
C ASP A 608 8.12 -30.47 5.08
N PRO A 609 8.87 -30.24 6.18
CA PRO A 609 10.33 -30.22 6.16
C PRO A 609 10.95 -31.46 5.52
N ALA A 610 10.30 -32.63 5.60
CA ALA A 610 10.75 -33.83 4.92
C ALA A 610 10.56 -33.76 3.40
N ALA A 611 9.46 -33.19 2.92
CA ALA A 611 9.26 -32.92 1.49
C ALA A 611 10.24 -31.85 0.97
N PHE A 612 10.65 -30.91 1.83
CA PHE A 612 11.70 -29.95 1.53
C PHE A 612 13.07 -30.63 1.38
N GLU A 613 13.49 -31.41 2.37
CA GLU A 613 14.78 -32.11 2.31
C GLU A 613 14.81 -33.08 1.14
N ALA A 614 13.69 -33.75 0.84
CA ALA A 614 13.54 -34.59 -0.34
C ALA A 614 13.73 -33.80 -1.65
N LYS A 615 13.16 -32.59 -1.78
CA LYS A 615 13.36 -31.74 -2.98
C LYS A 615 14.77 -31.15 -3.07
N ARG A 616 15.39 -30.81 -1.94
CA ARG A 616 16.80 -30.37 -1.88
C ARG A 616 17.72 -31.50 -2.35
N LEU A 617 17.52 -32.70 -1.85
CA LEU A 617 18.25 -33.89 -2.28
C LEU A 617 17.96 -34.23 -3.75
N GLU A 618 16.71 -34.14 -4.22
CA GLU A 618 16.35 -34.33 -5.63
C GLU A 618 17.02 -33.29 -6.54
N PHE A 619 17.12 -32.04 -6.12
CA PHE A 619 17.82 -30.99 -6.88
C PHE A 619 19.33 -31.24 -6.93
N LEU A 620 19.93 -31.61 -5.80
CA LEU A 620 21.36 -31.98 -5.73
C LEU A 620 21.65 -33.22 -6.59
N ASP A 621 20.76 -34.22 -6.58
CA ASP A 621 20.85 -35.42 -7.42
C ASP A 621 20.71 -35.07 -8.91
N LYS A 622 19.76 -34.20 -9.28
CA LYS A 622 19.62 -33.69 -10.66
C LYS A 622 20.87 -32.95 -11.14
N LEU A 623 21.49 -32.13 -10.29
CA LEU A 623 22.77 -31.46 -10.58
C LEU A 623 23.95 -32.43 -10.73
N GLN A 624 23.86 -33.61 -10.12
CA GLN A 624 24.88 -34.66 -10.19
C GLN A 624 24.60 -35.66 -11.33
N SER A 625 23.39 -35.68 -11.89
CA SER A 625 22.98 -36.61 -12.94
C SER A 625 23.52 -36.22 -14.34
N PRO A 626 23.90 -37.18 -15.20
CA PRO A 626 24.30 -36.91 -16.59
C PRO A 626 23.20 -36.26 -17.45
N ALA A 627 21.94 -36.37 -17.04
CA ALA A 627 20.78 -35.80 -17.74
C ALA A 627 20.63 -34.28 -17.58
N GLY A 628 21.35 -33.66 -16.63
CA GLY A 628 21.40 -32.20 -16.49
C GLY A 628 22.06 -31.49 -17.69
N ALA A 629 22.87 -32.19 -18.49
CA ALA A 629 23.63 -31.63 -19.60
C ALA A 629 22.78 -31.09 -20.78
N ASP A 630 21.48 -31.40 -20.85
CA ASP A 630 20.62 -31.02 -21.98
C ASP A 630 19.84 -29.69 -21.75
N VAL A 631 20.01 -29.05 -20.58
CA VAL A 631 19.34 -27.77 -20.27
C VAL A 631 20.11 -26.56 -20.84
N SER A 632 21.34 -26.75 -21.35
CA SER A 632 22.18 -25.68 -21.90
C SER A 632 21.64 -25.05 -23.20
N ALA A 633 20.69 -25.71 -23.88
CA ALA A 633 20.17 -25.28 -25.19
C ALA A 633 19.23 -24.06 -25.12
N ASN A 634 18.65 -23.75 -23.94
CA ASN A 634 17.63 -22.70 -23.78
C ASN A 634 18.12 -21.41 -23.10
N ILE A 635 19.44 -21.25 -22.91
CA ILE A 635 20.01 -20.01 -22.36
C ILE A 635 20.19 -19.01 -23.50
N SER A 636 19.54 -17.84 -23.42
CA SER A 636 19.68 -16.78 -24.43
C SER A 636 21.14 -16.32 -24.57
N GLU A 637 21.58 -15.99 -25.79
CA GLU A 637 22.95 -15.54 -26.06
C GLU A 637 23.35 -14.29 -25.25
N GLU A 638 22.38 -13.45 -24.92
CA GLU A 638 22.56 -12.27 -24.06
C GLU A 638 23.03 -12.67 -22.63
N LYS A 639 22.44 -13.73 -22.07
CA LYS A 639 22.85 -14.27 -20.76
C LYS A 639 24.26 -14.87 -20.82
N LYS A 640 24.62 -15.54 -21.92
CA LYS A 640 25.98 -16.08 -22.13
C LYS A 640 27.03 -14.98 -22.29
N GLN A 641 26.71 -13.90 -23.00
CA GLN A 641 27.61 -12.75 -23.17
C GLN A 641 27.84 -11.99 -21.85
N ARG A 642 26.81 -11.84 -21.01
CA ARG A 642 26.92 -11.20 -19.69
C ARG A 642 27.80 -12.01 -18.73
N ALA A 643 27.67 -13.34 -18.71
CA ALA A 643 28.56 -14.22 -17.96
C ALA A 643 30.02 -14.16 -18.44
N LYS A 644 30.25 -14.08 -19.76
CA LYS A 644 31.59 -13.87 -20.32
C LYS A 644 32.18 -12.50 -19.96
N TYR A 645 31.37 -11.45 -19.92
CA TYR A 645 31.81 -10.11 -19.50
C TYR A 645 32.23 -10.08 -18.02
N LEU A 646 31.45 -10.72 -17.15
CA LEU A 646 31.78 -10.87 -15.72
C LEU A 646 33.06 -11.70 -15.51
N ALA A 647 33.27 -12.74 -16.34
CA ALA A 647 34.47 -13.54 -16.30
C ALA A 647 35.70 -12.82 -16.91
N GLY A 648 35.53 -11.96 -17.91
CA GLY A 648 36.63 -11.20 -18.52
C GLY A 648 37.32 -10.20 -17.58
N GLY A 649 36.64 -9.75 -16.52
CA GLY A 649 37.22 -8.92 -15.46
C GLY A 649 38.22 -9.64 -14.54
N LEU A 650 38.38 -10.97 -14.68
CA LEU A 650 39.16 -11.82 -13.77
C LEU A 650 40.68 -11.73 -13.94
N ALA A 651 41.19 -11.21 -15.06
CA ALA A 651 42.61 -11.25 -15.37
C ALA A 651 43.48 -10.34 -14.46
N THR A 652 42.90 -9.50 -13.60
CA THR A 652 43.62 -8.43 -12.88
C THR A 652 43.38 -8.35 -11.36
N VAL A 653 42.63 -9.26 -10.75
CA VAL A 653 42.26 -9.16 -9.31
C VAL A 653 43.26 -9.92 -8.40
N PRO A 654 43.82 -9.30 -7.34
CA PRO A 654 44.72 -9.96 -6.40
C PRO A 654 44.06 -11.10 -5.59
N LEU A 655 44.84 -12.15 -5.31
CA LEU A 655 44.43 -13.44 -4.71
C LEU A 655 43.54 -13.36 -3.46
N ASN A 656 43.71 -12.33 -2.62
CA ASN A 656 43.04 -12.24 -1.32
C ASN A 656 41.58 -11.73 -1.44
N ALA A 657 41.21 -11.17 -2.59
CA ALA A 657 39.86 -10.69 -2.90
C ALA A 657 38.97 -11.77 -3.57
N ALA A 658 39.54 -12.94 -3.91
CA ALA A 658 38.86 -13.97 -4.69
C ALA A 658 37.65 -14.59 -3.96
N ASN A 659 37.69 -14.74 -2.63
CA ASN A 659 36.57 -15.33 -1.88
C ASN A 659 35.34 -14.43 -1.82
N GLY A 660 35.52 -13.11 -1.65
CA GLY A 660 34.41 -12.16 -1.68
C GLY A 660 33.78 -12.04 -3.07
N TRP A 661 34.61 -12.13 -4.11
CA TRP A 661 34.14 -12.12 -5.50
C TRP A 661 33.40 -13.40 -5.90
N LEU A 662 33.92 -14.57 -5.52
CA LEU A 662 33.27 -15.86 -5.77
C LEU A 662 31.87 -15.92 -5.14
N SER A 663 31.74 -15.43 -3.92
CA SER A 663 30.44 -15.33 -3.24
C SER A 663 29.49 -14.34 -3.93
N ALA A 664 30.00 -13.22 -4.47
CA ALA A 664 29.21 -12.27 -5.25
C ALA A 664 28.76 -12.83 -6.61
N LEU A 665 29.64 -13.56 -7.31
CA LEU A 665 29.29 -14.25 -8.56
C LEU A 665 28.26 -15.36 -8.30
N ALA A 666 28.42 -16.12 -7.22
CA ALA A 666 27.45 -17.15 -6.83
C ALA A 666 26.06 -16.55 -6.59
N LYS A 667 26.01 -15.45 -5.85
CA LYS A 667 24.79 -14.67 -5.62
C LYS A 667 24.17 -14.17 -6.93
N GLU A 668 24.97 -13.56 -7.82
CA GLU A 668 24.48 -13.03 -9.10
C GLU A 668 23.96 -14.14 -10.03
N LEU A 669 24.62 -15.31 -10.07
CA LEU A 669 24.16 -16.47 -10.84
C LEU A 669 22.87 -17.07 -10.28
N ALA A 670 22.73 -17.09 -8.95
CA ALA A 670 21.50 -17.53 -8.28
C ALA A 670 20.34 -16.56 -8.54
N GLU A 671 20.59 -15.25 -8.47
CA GLU A 671 19.62 -14.20 -8.73
C GLU A 671 19.10 -14.25 -10.18
N ASN A 672 19.96 -14.60 -11.14
CA ASN A 672 19.61 -14.69 -12.56
C ASN A 672 19.10 -16.06 -13.04
N ASN A 673 18.89 -17.02 -12.12
CA ASN A 673 18.51 -18.41 -12.42
C ASN A 673 19.48 -19.08 -13.42
N PHE A 674 20.79 -18.82 -13.29
CA PHE A 674 21.78 -19.17 -14.32
C PHE A 674 22.23 -20.64 -14.27
N VAL A 675 22.03 -21.35 -13.16
CA VAL A 675 22.60 -22.70 -12.99
C VAL A 675 21.54 -23.77 -13.27
N ALA A 676 21.46 -24.16 -14.53
CA ALA A 676 20.67 -25.32 -14.93
C ALA A 676 21.52 -26.60 -15.12
N ASP A 677 22.84 -26.49 -15.31
CA ASP A 677 23.71 -27.66 -15.37
C ASP A 677 25.14 -27.39 -14.84
N ARG A 678 25.68 -28.37 -14.12
CA ARG A 678 27.00 -28.35 -13.47
C ARG A 678 28.15 -28.31 -14.49
N ALA A 679 28.00 -28.96 -15.64
CA ALA A 679 29.04 -29.05 -16.66
C ALA A 679 29.30 -27.70 -17.35
N GLY A 680 28.27 -26.90 -17.58
CA GLY A 680 28.34 -25.54 -18.10
C GLY A 680 29.01 -24.59 -17.13
N PHE A 681 28.77 -24.77 -15.83
CA PHE A 681 29.43 -24.00 -14.77
C PHE A 681 30.90 -24.40 -14.60
N GLU A 682 31.19 -25.71 -14.56
CA GLU A 682 32.56 -26.25 -14.53
C GLU A 682 33.37 -25.79 -15.74
N LYS A 683 32.76 -25.76 -16.94
CA LYS A 683 33.38 -25.24 -18.16
C LYS A 683 33.61 -23.74 -18.10
N LEU A 684 32.64 -22.96 -17.63
CA LEU A 684 32.81 -21.51 -17.44
C LEU A 684 34.00 -21.22 -16.50
N LEU A 685 34.13 -21.99 -15.43
CA LEU A 685 35.25 -21.86 -14.49
C LEU A 685 36.56 -22.32 -15.12
N SER A 686 36.60 -23.48 -15.81
CA SER A 686 37.81 -23.98 -16.48
C SER A 686 38.33 -23.03 -17.55
N ASP A 687 37.43 -22.41 -18.31
CA ASP A 687 37.75 -21.48 -19.39
C ASP A 687 38.30 -20.13 -18.86
N ASN A 688 38.13 -19.84 -17.57
CA ASN A 688 38.50 -18.56 -16.96
C ASN A 688 39.44 -18.68 -15.74
N VAL A 689 40.03 -19.85 -15.46
CA VAL A 689 41.06 -19.98 -14.41
C VAL A 689 42.34 -19.26 -14.86
N PRO A 690 42.86 -18.29 -14.08
CA PRO A 690 44.12 -17.63 -14.40
C PRO A 690 45.29 -18.61 -14.51
N GLN A 691 46.15 -18.43 -15.52
CA GLN A 691 47.37 -19.23 -15.67
C GLN A 691 48.26 -19.05 -14.42
N GLY A 692 48.35 -20.08 -13.59
CA GLY A 692 49.13 -20.04 -12.34
C GLY A 692 48.57 -20.89 -11.20
N HIS A 693 47.34 -21.40 -11.31
CA HIS A 693 46.78 -22.36 -10.35
C HIS A 693 46.99 -23.80 -10.80
N SER A 694 47.34 -24.68 -9.86
CA SER A 694 47.39 -26.13 -10.10
C SER A 694 45.99 -26.62 -10.48
N ALA A 695 45.91 -27.47 -11.51
CA ALA A 695 44.67 -28.15 -11.90
C ALA A 695 44.04 -28.96 -10.76
N SER A 696 44.79 -29.27 -9.70
CA SER A 696 44.30 -29.94 -8.49
C SER A 696 43.45 -29.08 -7.55
N ASP A 697 43.62 -27.75 -7.57
CA ASP A 697 42.94 -26.84 -6.62
C ASP A 697 41.61 -26.32 -7.16
N VAL A 698 41.43 -26.41 -8.48
CA VAL A 698 40.23 -25.98 -9.19
C VAL A 698 39.01 -26.80 -8.78
N PRO A 699 39.05 -28.16 -8.71
CA PRO A 699 37.89 -28.96 -8.32
C PRO A 699 37.35 -28.62 -6.92
N GLN A 700 38.22 -28.43 -5.92
CA GLN A 700 37.78 -28.12 -4.55
C GLN A 700 37.15 -26.73 -4.44
N LYS A 701 37.71 -25.73 -5.13
CA LYS A 701 37.14 -24.37 -5.15
C LYS A 701 35.82 -24.33 -5.93
N VAL A 702 35.72 -25.09 -7.02
CA VAL A 702 34.48 -25.23 -7.81
C VAL A 702 33.40 -25.93 -6.98
N GLU A 703 33.74 -27.00 -6.26
CA GLU A 703 32.80 -27.73 -5.39
C GLU A 703 32.27 -26.82 -4.28
N LYS A 704 33.15 -26.08 -3.60
CA LYS A 704 32.73 -25.08 -2.60
C LYS A 704 31.82 -24.00 -3.20
N LEU A 705 32.13 -23.53 -4.41
CA LEU A 705 31.32 -22.53 -5.10
C LEU A 705 29.94 -23.06 -5.50
N ILE A 706 29.86 -24.32 -5.96
CA ILE A 706 28.59 -25.00 -6.25
C ILE A 706 27.75 -25.11 -4.97
N GLU A 707 28.35 -25.47 -3.85
CA GLU A 707 27.67 -25.51 -2.55
C GLU A 707 27.15 -24.12 -2.15
N GLU A 708 27.98 -23.07 -2.27
CA GLU A 708 27.58 -21.69 -1.97
C GLU A 708 26.41 -21.24 -2.88
N VAL A 709 26.48 -21.50 -4.19
CA VAL A 709 25.38 -21.20 -5.14
C VAL A 709 24.11 -21.98 -4.77
N ALA A 710 24.22 -23.28 -4.45
CA ALA A 710 23.08 -24.11 -4.10
C ALA A 710 22.40 -23.62 -2.82
N VAL A 711 23.18 -23.17 -1.82
CA VAL A 711 22.66 -22.54 -0.60
C VAL A 711 21.92 -21.24 -0.93
N GLU A 712 22.49 -20.36 -1.74
CA GLU A 712 21.84 -19.08 -2.11
C GLU A 712 20.57 -19.29 -2.96
N LEU A 713 20.59 -20.25 -3.90
CA LEU A 713 19.40 -20.65 -4.65
C LEU A 713 18.31 -21.22 -3.74
N THR A 714 18.69 -21.99 -2.72
CA THR A 714 17.75 -22.54 -1.73
C THR A 714 17.13 -21.42 -0.91
N LYS A 715 17.93 -20.50 -0.36
CA LYS A 715 17.42 -19.32 0.37
C LYS A 715 16.51 -18.45 -0.49
N LYS A 716 16.91 -18.18 -1.74
CA LYS A 716 16.08 -17.45 -2.71
C LYS A 716 14.76 -18.15 -2.91
N LYS A 717 14.77 -19.47 -3.13
CA LYS A 717 13.55 -20.26 -3.32
C LYS A 717 12.67 -20.27 -2.07
N GLU A 718 13.23 -20.42 -0.87
CA GLU A 718 12.48 -20.37 0.39
C GLU A 718 11.75 -19.04 0.54
N ARG A 719 12.47 -17.94 0.31
CA ARG A 719 11.92 -16.59 0.32
C ARG A 719 10.86 -16.38 -0.77
N ASP A 720 11.14 -16.88 -1.97
CA ASP A 720 10.28 -16.80 -3.14
C ASP A 720 9.11 -17.80 -3.06
N ASP A 721 9.03 -18.69 -2.06
CA ASP A 721 7.92 -19.63 -1.77
C ASP A 721 7.19 -19.27 -0.45
N PHE A 722 7.61 -18.20 0.25
CA PHE A 722 7.15 -17.90 1.59
C PHE A 722 5.71 -17.37 1.61
N ILE A 723 4.85 -18.12 2.27
CA ILE A 723 3.50 -17.72 2.68
C ILE A 723 3.47 -17.73 4.21
N ALA A 724 2.95 -16.66 4.80
CA ALA A 724 2.92 -16.55 6.25
C ALA A 724 1.90 -17.52 6.86
N ASP A 725 2.28 -18.22 7.93
CA ASP A 725 1.38 -19.03 8.76
C ASP A 725 1.09 -18.27 10.05
N TYR A 726 -0.01 -17.50 10.09
CA TYR A 726 -0.37 -16.71 11.28
C TYR A 726 -0.73 -17.61 12.44
N LYS A 727 -1.42 -18.74 12.19
CA LYS A 727 -1.75 -19.71 13.23
C LYS A 727 -0.48 -20.26 13.87
N GLY A 728 0.44 -20.80 13.06
CA GLY A 728 1.71 -21.34 13.52
C GLY A 728 2.58 -20.31 14.24
N PHE A 729 2.59 -19.06 13.76
CA PHE A 729 3.28 -17.97 14.44
C PHE A 729 2.69 -17.70 15.84
N LEU A 730 1.37 -17.51 15.95
CA LEU A 730 0.68 -17.22 17.22
C LEU A 730 0.73 -18.41 18.21
N GLU A 731 0.66 -19.64 17.71
CA GLU A 731 0.80 -20.86 18.52
C GLU A 731 2.23 -21.10 19.02
N SER A 732 3.22 -20.42 18.42
CA SER A 732 4.61 -20.53 18.85
C SER A 732 4.94 -19.75 20.11
N PHE A 733 4.01 -18.93 20.61
CA PHE A 733 4.14 -18.21 21.88
C PHE A 733 3.70 -19.10 23.05
N PRO A 734 4.45 -19.10 24.17
CA PRO A 734 4.07 -19.87 25.34
C PRO A 734 2.75 -19.35 25.92
N GLN A 735 1.91 -20.26 26.42
CA GLN A 735 0.74 -19.86 27.19
C GLN A 735 1.19 -19.35 28.57
N VAL A 736 0.93 -18.07 28.84
CA VAL A 736 1.23 -17.43 30.12
C VAL A 736 -0.05 -17.40 30.97
N ALA A 737 0.04 -17.89 32.20
CA ALA A 737 -1.10 -17.91 33.11
C ALA A 737 -1.59 -16.47 33.40
N GLY A 738 -2.90 -16.23 33.22
CA GLY A 738 -3.52 -14.92 33.45
C GLY A 738 -3.53 -13.99 32.24
N GLU A 739 -2.86 -14.37 31.14
CA GLU A 739 -2.96 -13.66 29.86
C GLU A 739 -3.96 -14.36 28.93
N THR A 740 -4.61 -13.59 28.07
CA THR A 740 -5.45 -14.15 27.00
C THR A 740 -4.55 -14.90 26.02
N PRO A 741 -4.77 -16.20 25.77
CA PRO A 741 -3.98 -16.94 24.79
C PRO A 741 -4.10 -16.29 23.40
N LEU A 742 -2.99 -16.14 22.68
CA LEU A 742 -3.00 -15.58 21.33
C LEU A 742 -3.94 -16.29 20.35
N PRO A 743 -4.14 -17.63 20.41
CA PRO A 743 -5.17 -18.30 19.61
C PRO A 743 -6.59 -17.80 19.90
N THR A 744 -6.89 -17.41 21.15
CA THR A 744 -8.18 -16.81 21.51
C THR A 744 -8.31 -15.41 20.91
N VAL A 745 -7.25 -14.61 20.89
CA VAL A 745 -7.23 -13.30 20.22
C VAL A 745 -7.52 -13.46 18.71
N ALA A 746 -6.93 -14.48 18.07
CA ALA A 746 -7.22 -14.82 16.68
C ALA A 746 -8.68 -15.23 16.44
N GLN A 747 -9.27 -16.01 17.35
CA GLN A 747 -10.68 -16.38 17.27
C GLN A 747 -11.58 -15.14 17.36
N THR A 748 -11.33 -14.24 18.31
CA THR A 748 -12.07 -12.98 18.44
C THR A 748 -11.98 -12.16 17.15
N ALA A 749 -10.77 -11.98 16.61
CA ALA A 749 -10.57 -11.23 15.37
C ALA A 749 -11.30 -11.85 14.18
N TRP A 750 -11.34 -13.19 14.09
CA TRP A 750 -12.10 -13.90 13.07
C TRP A 750 -13.61 -13.67 13.22
N ASP A 751 -14.15 -13.81 14.43
CA ASP A 751 -15.58 -13.61 14.70
C ASP A 751 -16.01 -12.15 14.41
N GLU A 752 -15.16 -11.17 14.73
CA GLU A 752 -15.38 -9.77 14.38
C GLU A 752 -15.28 -9.52 12.87
N THR A 753 -14.42 -10.27 12.16
CA THR A 753 -14.35 -10.23 10.69
C THR A 753 -15.62 -10.79 10.06
N LEU A 754 -16.20 -11.85 10.62
CA LEU A 754 -17.50 -12.37 10.20
C LEU A 754 -18.63 -11.36 10.45
N SER A 755 -18.58 -10.66 11.58
CA SER A 755 -19.53 -9.58 11.89
C SER A 755 -19.37 -8.39 10.95
N TYR A 756 -18.13 -8.05 10.56
CA TYR A 756 -17.84 -7.05 9.55
C TYR A 756 -18.39 -7.47 8.18
N PHE A 757 -18.22 -8.73 7.79
CA PHE A 757 -18.84 -9.29 6.58
C PHE A 757 -20.37 -9.15 6.63
N ALA A 758 -21.00 -9.54 7.74
CA ALA A 758 -22.45 -9.47 7.90
C ALA A 758 -22.99 -8.06 7.62
N LYS A 759 -22.29 -7.04 8.15
CA LYS A 759 -22.69 -5.64 8.04
C LYS A 759 -22.40 -4.98 6.70
N HIS A 760 -21.31 -5.36 6.04
CA HIS A 760 -20.74 -4.60 4.91
C HIS A 760 -20.74 -5.37 3.58
N SER A 761 -21.02 -6.67 3.59
CA SER A 761 -21.07 -7.49 2.38
C SER A 761 -22.44 -7.43 1.73
N HIS A 762 -22.50 -7.15 0.42
CA HIS A 762 -23.73 -7.29 -0.36
C HIS A 762 -24.19 -8.75 -0.54
N PHE A 763 -23.32 -9.72 -0.18
CA PHE A 763 -23.67 -11.13 -0.11
C PHE A 763 -24.29 -11.52 1.23
N SER A 764 -24.26 -10.62 2.22
CA SER A 764 -24.88 -10.87 3.53
C SER A 764 -26.39 -10.68 3.43
N PRO A 765 -27.21 -11.59 3.98
CA PRO A 765 -28.65 -11.39 4.14
C PRO A 765 -29.00 -10.12 4.93
N GLU A 766 -28.10 -9.66 5.81
CA GLU A 766 -28.28 -8.48 6.65
C GLU A 766 -28.04 -7.16 5.91
N ASN A 767 -27.42 -7.21 4.71
CA ASN A 767 -27.15 -6.04 3.88
C ASN A 767 -27.57 -6.28 2.42
N PRO A 768 -28.88 -6.45 2.14
CA PRO A 768 -29.35 -6.73 0.80
C PRO A 768 -29.05 -5.55 -0.15
N PRO A 769 -28.75 -5.82 -1.45
CA PRO A 769 -28.59 -4.77 -2.44
C PRO A 769 -29.89 -3.96 -2.55
N LYS A 770 -29.75 -2.63 -2.62
CA LYS A 770 -30.92 -1.72 -2.63
C LYS A 770 -31.78 -1.82 -3.89
N ASN A 771 -31.30 -2.45 -4.96
CA ASN A 771 -32.06 -2.77 -6.16
C ASN A 771 -31.43 -4.01 -6.84
N PRO A 772 -32.21 -5.06 -7.15
CA PRO A 772 -31.74 -6.23 -7.90
C PRO A 772 -31.45 -5.94 -9.37
#